data_AF-A0A365H8T2-F1
#
_entry.id   AF-A0A365H8T2-F1
#
_cell.length_a   1.000
_cell.length_b   1.000
_cell.length_c   1.000
_cell.angle_alpha   90.00
_cell.angle_beta   90.00
_cell.angle_gamma   90.00
#
_symmetry.space_group_name_H-M   'P 1'
#
loop_
_entity.id
_entity.type
_entity.pdbx_description
1 polymer ?
#
loop_
_entity_poly.entity_id
_entity_poly.type
_entity_poly.pdbx_seq_one_letter_code
_entity_poly.pdbx_strand_id
1 'polypeptide(L)'
;METYADWLRGRSDAELRVLLSARPELISPVPADLTALAARAGTAGAVTRALDRLDRFELAVVEALLVLPAPVRVGDLTRALGHDCGPAVVRLRAYGLVWGEDDALSTAPGVRQGVVWPAGLGPPVREVFAGYPLDRLVDLVTDLDGVVPRGFADSEQLVARLAERLAEPAALIDDAGEEAAAALLRLVWGPPVGRVDNARRPLRAGTAGTPVERLLGRGLLAATDDRTVTLPREVALHLRGGRLFEDLSAEPPGLAVAASGWGAEHVDRTAAGQALTAVRQVEDLLERWGVEPPPVLRSGGLAVRELRAAAALLDVAEWQAALYAELAYVAGLLTRGGDDEWLPTHGYDLWRMHDTAERWAILVRAWLDTDRVPGLAGERDDRDRVINTLADESVRTSAPETRRAVLDALAAADGAPDPDDVRAHLAWRRPRRRGALRDRLVGWTLREAGVLGLTGLGVLAAPARDLLAGADPAPRLAALLPEPVDKVLIQADLTAVAPGPLVVELARELGLMADVESTGGATVYRFTPGSVRRALDAGRSAAELADLLDRHSATPVPQPLTYMIEDVARRHGRLRVGTLTSYVRADDPATLEEILVDRRAAPLRLYRLAPTVLASRLSSAELLTALRSMGLAPVAESADGGVVVTRPDAHRAATPDPGRFRGPVVSDESMVGAALRALRAGDEAARHGAELARRRADVPAGEPPRSPAVATVEELRRAIERGARVWIGYLDQQGRASSRIVEPVRLEGGFLTGYDATRAAVQRFALHRITGVAEVDSSSAP
;
A
#
# COMPACT_ATOMS: atom_id res chain seq x y z
N MET A 1 -16.00 -17.12 33.73
CA MET A 1 -15.99 -15.84 32.98
C MET A 1 -17.24 -15.80 32.14
N GLU A 2 -18.15 -14.85 32.37
CA GLU A 2 -19.46 -14.86 31.69
C GLU A 2 -19.43 -14.14 30.33
N THR A 3 -18.47 -13.23 30.08
CA THR A 3 -18.43 -12.47 28.81
C THR A 3 -17.02 -12.26 28.24
N TYR A 4 -16.94 -11.98 26.93
CA TYR A 4 -15.69 -11.64 26.22
C TYR A 4 -15.02 -10.36 26.78
N ALA A 5 -15.81 -9.38 27.23
CA ALA A 5 -15.29 -8.18 27.85
C ALA A 5 -14.62 -8.46 29.21
N ASP A 6 -15.18 -9.36 30.01
CA ASP A 6 -14.58 -9.78 31.27
C ASP A 6 -13.27 -10.55 31.05
N TRP A 7 -13.23 -11.38 29.99
CA TRP A 7 -11.99 -12.06 29.59
C TRP A 7 -10.87 -11.07 29.25
N LEU A 8 -11.17 -10.04 28.44
CA LEU A 8 -10.20 -8.97 28.12
C LEU A 8 -9.78 -8.18 29.37
N ARG A 9 -10.72 -7.89 30.28
CA ARG A 9 -10.42 -7.19 31.54
C ARG A 9 -9.45 -7.96 32.42
N GLY A 10 -9.60 -9.27 32.48
CA GLY A 10 -8.73 -10.17 33.23
C GLY A 10 -7.36 -10.46 32.60
N ARG A 11 -7.06 -9.95 31.39
CA ARG A 11 -5.73 -10.12 30.78
C ARG A 11 -4.71 -9.20 31.44
N SER A 12 -3.45 -9.62 31.42
CA SER A 12 -2.29 -8.81 31.81
C SER A 12 -2.00 -7.71 30.78
N ASP A 13 -1.21 -6.71 31.19
CA ASP A 13 -0.76 -5.64 30.30
C ASP A 13 0.18 -6.13 29.19
N ALA A 14 0.87 -7.26 29.40
CA ALA A 14 1.68 -7.89 28.38
C ALA A 14 0.79 -8.53 27.30
N GLU A 15 -0.23 -9.30 27.71
CA GLU A 15 -1.20 -9.92 26.78
C GLU A 15 -1.99 -8.86 25.99
N LEU A 16 -2.41 -7.77 26.64
CA LEU A 16 -3.09 -6.68 25.95
C LEU A 16 -2.18 -5.95 24.97
N ARG A 17 -0.89 -5.75 25.27
CA ARG A 17 0.08 -5.23 24.29
C ARG A 17 0.15 -6.14 23.07
N VAL A 18 0.26 -7.45 23.26
CA VAL A 18 0.29 -8.41 22.15
C VAL A 18 -0.97 -8.26 21.28
N LEU A 19 -2.16 -8.18 21.89
CA LEU A 19 -3.41 -7.95 21.16
C LEU A 19 -3.40 -6.65 20.35
N LEU A 20 -2.99 -5.54 20.97
CA LEU A 20 -3.00 -4.23 20.33
C LEU A 20 -1.94 -4.11 19.23
N SER A 21 -0.77 -4.73 19.40
CA SER A 21 0.25 -4.83 18.36
C SER A 21 -0.18 -5.74 17.21
N ALA A 22 -0.85 -6.86 17.52
CA ALA A 22 -1.40 -7.75 16.50
C ALA A 22 -2.62 -7.15 15.77
N ARG A 23 -3.32 -6.19 16.41
CA ARG A 23 -4.53 -5.51 15.92
C ARG A 23 -4.47 -3.99 16.13
N PRO A 24 -3.55 -3.29 15.43
CA PRO A 24 -3.36 -1.84 15.57
C PRO A 24 -4.62 -1.04 15.21
N GLU A 25 -5.51 -1.61 14.39
CA GLU A 25 -6.78 -0.99 14.06
C GLU A 25 -7.72 -0.75 15.24
N LEU A 26 -7.52 -1.44 16.38
CA LEU A 26 -8.40 -1.33 17.54
C LEU A 26 -8.20 -0.02 18.30
N ILE A 27 -7.04 0.63 18.14
CA ILE A 27 -6.63 1.83 18.90
C ILE A 27 -6.67 3.13 18.08
N SER A 28 -7.26 3.10 16.88
CA SER A 28 -7.42 4.29 16.03
C SER A 28 -8.90 4.58 15.75
N PRO A 29 -9.56 5.48 16.49
CA PRO A 29 -9.09 6.19 17.70
C PRO A 29 -9.10 5.28 18.95
N VAL A 30 -8.36 5.63 20.01
CA VAL A 30 -8.26 4.81 21.24
C VAL A 30 -9.64 4.66 21.91
N PRO A 31 -10.11 3.44 22.25
CA PRO A 31 -11.38 3.25 22.95
C PRO A 31 -11.34 3.83 24.38
N ALA A 32 -12.52 4.14 24.93
CA ALA A 32 -12.63 4.72 26.26
C ALA A 32 -12.27 3.73 27.38
N ASP A 33 -12.57 2.44 27.23
CA ASP A 33 -12.32 1.38 28.22
C ASP A 33 -12.24 0.00 27.53
N LEU A 34 -12.01 -1.05 28.32
CA LEU A 34 -11.89 -2.43 27.81
C LEU A 34 -13.21 -3.02 27.30
N THR A 35 -14.37 -2.51 27.74
CA THR A 35 -15.67 -2.92 27.21
C THR A 35 -15.87 -2.34 25.80
N ALA A 36 -15.52 -1.08 25.60
CA ALA A 36 -15.52 -0.44 24.28
C ALA A 36 -14.50 -1.10 23.33
N LEU A 37 -13.34 -1.51 23.85
CA LEU A 37 -12.37 -2.31 23.10
C LEU A 37 -12.99 -3.66 22.67
N ALA A 38 -13.65 -4.37 23.59
CA ALA A 38 -14.30 -5.65 23.32
C ALA A 38 -15.38 -5.54 22.23
N ALA A 39 -16.25 -4.53 22.35
CA ALA A 39 -17.29 -4.24 21.37
C ALA A 39 -16.68 -3.93 19.99
N ARG A 40 -15.61 -3.13 19.94
CA ARG A 40 -14.90 -2.80 18.71
C ARG A 40 -14.24 -4.03 18.08
N ALA A 41 -13.58 -4.85 18.89
CA ALA A 41 -12.91 -6.07 18.46
C ALA A 41 -13.86 -7.07 17.82
N GLY A 42 -15.12 -7.10 18.27
CA GLY A 42 -16.20 -7.94 17.72
C GLY A 42 -16.98 -7.34 16.54
N THR A 43 -16.64 -6.13 16.07
CA THR A 43 -17.26 -5.58 14.85
C THR A 43 -16.85 -6.38 13.62
N ALA A 44 -17.76 -6.50 12.64
CA ALA A 44 -17.51 -7.28 11.42
C ALA A 44 -16.21 -6.85 10.70
N GLY A 45 -15.96 -5.55 10.54
CA GLY A 45 -14.75 -5.04 9.89
C GLY A 45 -13.46 -5.29 10.70
N ALA A 46 -13.52 -5.34 12.03
CA ALA A 46 -12.36 -5.67 12.85
C ALA A 46 -12.09 -7.19 12.85
N VAL A 47 -13.13 -8.02 12.88
CA VAL A 47 -13.03 -9.47 12.80
C VAL A 47 -12.49 -9.90 11.43
N THR A 48 -13.03 -9.38 10.31
CA THR A 48 -12.57 -9.71 8.96
C THR A 48 -11.08 -9.42 8.80
N ARG A 49 -10.61 -8.24 9.23
CA ARG A 49 -9.19 -7.89 9.17
C ARG A 49 -8.29 -8.83 9.99
N ALA A 50 -8.75 -9.28 11.15
CA ALA A 50 -8.03 -10.25 11.96
C ALA A 50 -8.02 -11.64 11.31
N LEU A 51 -9.16 -12.09 10.76
CA LEU A 51 -9.24 -13.34 10.00
C LEU A 51 -8.33 -13.34 8.77
N ASP A 52 -8.20 -12.21 8.08
CA ASP A 52 -7.33 -12.07 6.89
C ASP A 52 -5.83 -12.15 7.21
N ARG A 53 -5.44 -12.11 8.50
CA ARG A 53 -4.06 -12.30 9.00
C ARG A 53 -3.75 -13.73 9.40
N LEU A 54 -4.76 -14.61 9.49
CA LEU A 54 -4.56 -16.00 9.87
C LEU A 54 -3.90 -16.78 8.73
N ASP A 55 -3.15 -17.82 9.08
CA ASP A 55 -2.77 -18.85 8.10
C ASP A 55 -3.88 -19.88 7.92
N ARG A 56 -3.67 -20.83 7.02
CA ARG A 56 -4.64 -21.87 6.68
C ARG A 56 -4.98 -22.77 7.86
N PHE A 57 -4.02 -23.11 8.70
CA PHE A 57 -4.25 -24.01 9.83
C PHE A 57 -5.00 -23.31 10.96
N GLU A 58 -4.62 -22.08 11.29
CA GLU A 58 -5.36 -21.28 12.26
C GLU A 58 -6.79 -20.99 11.85
N LEU A 59 -7.02 -20.68 10.58
CA LEU A 59 -8.36 -20.51 10.07
C LEU A 59 -9.16 -21.81 10.22
N ALA A 60 -8.54 -22.97 9.94
CA ALA A 60 -9.16 -24.28 10.18
C ALA A 60 -9.52 -24.51 11.65
N VAL A 61 -8.69 -24.07 12.60
CA VAL A 61 -8.98 -24.14 14.03
C VAL A 61 -10.21 -23.30 14.39
N VAL A 62 -10.31 -22.06 13.88
CA VAL A 62 -11.50 -21.21 14.07
C VAL A 62 -12.74 -21.85 13.45
N GLU A 63 -12.62 -22.37 12.23
CA GLU A 63 -13.71 -23.06 11.54
C GLU A 63 -14.18 -24.30 12.31
N ALA A 64 -13.25 -25.12 12.81
CA ALA A 64 -13.58 -26.30 13.62
C ALA A 64 -14.28 -25.91 14.92
N LEU A 65 -13.84 -24.84 15.59
CA LEU A 65 -14.50 -24.32 16.79
C LEU A 65 -15.94 -23.87 16.53
N LEU A 66 -16.26 -23.37 15.33
CA LEU A 66 -17.63 -23.03 14.91
C LEU A 66 -18.49 -24.25 14.53
N VAL A 67 -17.87 -25.41 14.29
CA VAL A 67 -18.55 -26.63 13.86
C VAL A 67 -18.81 -27.57 15.04
N LEU A 68 -17.83 -27.73 15.93
CA LEU A 68 -17.88 -28.66 17.06
C LEU A 68 -18.92 -28.24 18.11
N PRO A 69 -19.57 -29.21 18.78
CA PRO A 69 -20.53 -28.92 19.85
C PRO A 69 -19.82 -28.34 21.08
N ALA A 70 -20.34 -27.24 21.63
CA ALA A 70 -19.81 -26.63 22.83
C ALA A 70 -20.17 -27.44 24.10
N PRO A 71 -19.33 -27.42 25.17
CA PRO A 71 -18.02 -26.76 25.26
C PRO A 71 -16.93 -27.50 24.47
N VAL A 72 -16.07 -26.75 23.78
CA VAL A 72 -14.98 -27.31 22.96
C VAL A 72 -13.65 -27.20 23.70
N ARG A 73 -12.92 -28.32 23.81
CA ARG A 73 -11.57 -28.37 24.39
C ARG A 73 -10.49 -28.31 23.32
N VAL A 74 -9.28 -27.89 23.67
CA VAL A 74 -8.11 -27.98 22.78
C VAL A 74 -7.89 -29.42 22.27
N GLY A 75 -8.12 -30.41 23.14
CA GLY A 75 -8.03 -31.84 22.77
C GLY A 75 -9.10 -32.28 21.76
N ASP A 76 -10.28 -31.67 21.77
CA ASP A 76 -11.34 -31.97 20.80
C ASP A 76 -11.01 -31.40 19.41
N LEU A 77 -10.42 -30.18 19.36
CA LEU A 77 -9.88 -29.59 18.14
C LEU A 77 -8.74 -30.45 17.56
N THR A 78 -7.81 -30.86 18.41
CA THR A 78 -6.66 -31.70 18.03
C THR A 78 -7.12 -33.02 17.43
N ARG A 79 -8.14 -33.66 18.02
CA ARG A 79 -8.74 -34.89 17.49
C ARG A 79 -9.45 -34.66 16.16
N ALA A 80 -10.18 -33.56 16.02
CA ALA A 80 -10.95 -33.25 14.80
C ALA A 80 -10.06 -32.84 13.61
N LEU A 81 -8.92 -32.20 13.87
CA LEU A 81 -8.00 -31.73 12.84
C LEU A 81 -6.82 -32.67 12.58
N GLY A 82 -6.54 -33.60 13.50
CA GLY A 82 -5.44 -34.55 13.37
C GLY A 82 -4.05 -33.96 13.66
N HIS A 83 -3.97 -32.73 14.17
CA HIS A 83 -2.73 -31.98 14.42
C HIS A 83 -2.82 -31.22 15.74
N ASP A 84 -1.68 -30.98 16.40
CA ASP A 84 -1.64 -30.19 17.64
C ASP A 84 -2.15 -28.76 17.40
N CYS A 85 -3.23 -28.40 18.09
CA CYS A 85 -3.87 -27.10 17.96
C CYS A 85 -3.36 -26.07 18.99
N GLY A 86 -2.56 -26.48 19.98
CA GLY A 86 -2.09 -25.61 21.06
C GLY A 86 -1.45 -24.31 20.57
N PRO A 87 -0.44 -24.35 19.69
CA PRO A 87 0.22 -23.15 19.15
C PRO A 87 -0.75 -22.22 18.41
N ALA A 88 -1.66 -22.79 17.62
CA ALA A 88 -2.68 -22.01 16.89
C ALA A 88 -3.67 -21.34 17.86
N VAL A 89 -4.13 -22.03 18.90
CA VAL A 89 -5.03 -21.46 19.93
C VAL A 89 -4.37 -20.29 20.66
N VAL A 90 -3.08 -20.39 21.01
CA VAL A 90 -2.32 -19.28 21.63
C VAL A 90 -2.32 -18.06 20.72
N ARG A 91 -2.02 -18.23 19.43
CA ARG A 91 -1.99 -17.13 18.45
C ARG A 91 -3.39 -16.57 18.19
N LEU A 92 -4.43 -17.40 18.15
CA LEU A 92 -5.82 -16.95 18.05
C LEU A 92 -6.30 -16.15 19.27
N ARG A 93 -5.84 -16.51 20.48
CA ARG A 93 -6.04 -15.70 21.71
C ARG A 93 -5.28 -14.38 21.64
N ALA A 94 -4.06 -14.38 21.09
CA ALA A 94 -3.30 -13.15 20.84
C ALA A 94 -4.02 -12.19 19.88
N TYR A 95 -4.71 -12.69 18.85
CA TYR A 95 -5.60 -11.87 18.00
C TYR A 95 -6.96 -11.53 18.66
N GLY A 96 -7.25 -12.11 19.83
CA GLY A 96 -8.54 -11.98 20.50
C GLY A 96 -9.70 -12.57 19.70
N LEU A 97 -9.45 -13.54 18.82
CA LEU A 97 -10.47 -14.23 18.02
C LEU A 97 -11.05 -15.45 18.75
N VAL A 98 -10.27 -16.04 19.65
CA VAL A 98 -10.67 -17.13 20.54
C VAL A 98 -10.39 -16.70 21.98
N TRP A 99 -11.26 -17.09 22.91
CA TRP A 99 -11.16 -16.78 24.33
C TRP A 99 -11.66 -17.96 25.18
N GLY A 100 -11.46 -17.87 26.50
CA GLY A 100 -11.76 -18.96 27.45
C GLY A 100 -10.54 -19.82 27.75
N GLU A 101 -10.70 -20.76 28.68
CA GLU A 101 -9.69 -21.73 29.12
C GLU A 101 -9.59 -22.91 28.13
N ASP A 102 -8.54 -23.73 28.25
CA ASP A 102 -8.26 -24.83 27.29
C ASP A 102 -9.34 -25.93 27.28
N ASP A 103 -10.16 -26.00 28.33
CA ASP A 103 -11.28 -26.93 28.48
C ASP A 103 -12.65 -26.35 28.07
N ALA A 104 -12.71 -25.05 27.74
CA ALA A 104 -13.93 -24.34 27.40
C ALA A 104 -13.65 -23.15 26.46
N LEU A 105 -13.17 -23.45 25.25
CA LEU A 105 -12.90 -22.45 24.23
C LEU A 105 -14.18 -21.87 23.65
N SER A 106 -14.15 -20.57 23.34
CA SER A 106 -15.22 -19.84 22.68
C SER A 106 -14.66 -18.88 21.64
N THR A 107 -15.39 -18.68 20.54
CA THR A 107 -15.04 -17.64 19.56
C THR A 107 -15.43 -16.26 20.08
N ALA A 108 -14.68 -15.23 19.69
CA ALA A 108 -15.05 -13.85 19.97
C ALA A 108 -16.36 -13.47 19.25
N PRO A 109 -17.10 -12.46 19.76
CA PRO A 109 -18.27 -11.93 19.07
C PRO A 109 -17.93 -11.52 17.62
N GLY A 110 -18.83 -11.77 16.67
CA GLY A 110 -18.63 -11.41 15.26
C GLY A 110 -17.90 -12.47 14.41
N VAL A 111 -17.20 -13.43 15.03
CA VAL A 111 -16.43 -14.47 14.29
C VAL A 111 -17.32 -15.36 13.45
N ARG A 112 -18.45 -15.83 13.99
CA ARG A 112 -19.43 -16.65 13.25
C ARG A 112 -19.96 -15.94 11.99
N GLN A 113 -20.11 -14.62 12.03
CA GLN A 113 -20.55 -13.81 10.89
C GLN A 113 -19.44 -13.58 9.87
N GLY A 114 -18.16 -13.55 10.30
CA GLY A 114 -16.99 -13.40 9.44
C GLY A 114 -16.59 -14.67 8.67
N VAL A 115 -17.15 -15.82 9.05
CA VAL A 115 -16.94 -17.13 8.43
C VAL A 115 -18.27 -17.68 7.94
N VAL A 116 -18.52 -17.54 6.63
CA VAL A 116 -19.81 -17.88 6.01
C VAL A 116 -20.09 -19.38 6.08
N TRP A 117 -19.15 -20.20 5.59
CA TRP A 117 -19.24 -21.66 5.53
C TRP A 117 -18.07 -22.29 6.28
N PRO A 118 -18.14 -22.42 7.63
CA PRO A 118 -17.08 -23.02 8.41
C PRO A 118 -16.73 -24.43 7.90
N ALA A 119 -15.46 -24.65 7.56
CA ALA A 119 -14.96 -25.90 6.98
C ALA A 119 -15.66 -26.30 5.66
N GLY A 120 -16.19 -25.32 4.92
CA GLY A 120 -16.99 -25.56 3.72
C GLY A 120 -18.32 -26.28 3.99
N LEU A 121 -18.75 -26.38 5.24
CA LEU A 121 -20.01 -27.03 5.61
C LEU A 121 -21.16 -26.03 5.53
N GLY A 122 -22.33 -26.53 5.12
CA GLY A 122 -23.57 -25.78 5.17
C GLY A 122 -24.05 -25.51 6.60
N PRO A 123 -25.20 -24.84 6.75
CA PRO A 123 -25.85 -24.69 8.04
C PRO A 123 -26.26 -26.07 8.59
N PRO A 124 -26.35 -26.23 9.92
CA PRO A 124 -26.94 -27.42 10.51
C PRO A 124 -28.40 -27.55 10.09
N VAL A 125 -28.93 -28.78 10.07
CA VAL A 125 -30.34 -29.09 9.70
C VAL A 125 -31.31 -28.17 10.46
N ARG A 126 -31.07 -27.96 11.75
CA ARG A 126 -31.89 -27.07 12.58
C ARG A 126 -31.97 -25.62 12.11
N GLU A 127 -30.92 -25.11 11.45
CA GLU A 127 -30.86 -23.73 10.95
C GLU A 127 -31.45 -23.64 9.55
N VAL A 128 -31.12 -24.59 8.67
CA VAL A 128 -31.54 -24.54 7.25
C VAL A 128 -33.05 -24.79 7.08
N PHE A 129 -33.65 -25.60 7.95
CA PHE A 129 -35.09 -25.91 7.92
C PHE A 129 -35.93 -25.05 8.87
N ALA A 130 -35.33 -24.20 9.72
CA ALA A 130 -36.09 -23.36 10.65
C ALA A 130 -37.10 -22.42 9.96
N GLY A 131 -36.77 -21.98 8.75
CA GLY A 131 -37.63 -21.08 7.95
C GLY A 131 -38.62 -21.79 7.02
N TYR A 132 -38.74 -23.12 7.09
CA TYR A 132 -39.63 -23.86 6.20
C TYR A 132 -41.10 -23.72 6.58
N PRO A 133 -42.02 -23.68 5.59
CA PRO A 133 -43.45 -23.80 5.84
C PRO A 133 -43.79 -25.06 6.64
N LEU A 134 -44.74 -24.96 7.57
CA LEU A 134 -45.09 -26.07 8.47
C LEU A 134 -45.61 -27.30 7.71
N ASP A 135 -46.44 -27.09 6.69
CA ASP A 135 -46.94 -28.12 5.77
C ASP A 135 -45.79 -28.86 5.08
N ARG A 136 -44.75 -28.12 4.66
CA ARG A 136 -43.57 -28.72 4.04
C ARG A 136 -42.78 -29.59 5.03
N LEU A 137 -42.64 -29.15 6.27
CA LEU A 137 -41.96 -29.92 7.33
C LEU A 137 -42.75 -31.18 7.68
N VAL A 138 -44.08 -31.09 7.78
CA VAL A 138 -44.96 -32.25 7.99
C VAL A 138 -44.79 -33.26 6.85
N ASP A 139 -44.78 -32.80 5.61
CA ASP A 139 -44.60 -33.66 4.44
C ASP A 139 -43.25 -34.38 4.45
N LEU A 140 -42.16 -33.66 4.72
CA LEU A 140 -40.81 -34.25 4.81
C LEU A 140 -40.72 -35.29 5.92
N VAL A 141 -41.19 -34.97 7.13
CA VAL A 141 -41.17 -35.93 8.26
C VAL A 141 -42.05 -37.14 7.96
N THR A 142 -43.23 -36.93 7.36
CA THR A 142 -44.14 -38.02 6.98
C THR A 142 -43.50 -38.95 5.95
N ASP A 143 -42.84 -38.39 4.93
CA ASP A 143 -42.17 -39.18 3.89
C ASP A 143 -40.97 -39.96 4.45
N LEU A 144 -40.27 -39.42 5.46
CA LEU A 144 -39.12 -40.08 6.08
C LEU A 144 -39.50 -41.11 7.15
N ASP A 145 -40.52 -40.84 7.97
CA ASP A 145 -40.97 -41.74 9.04
C ASP A 145 -42.07 -42.72 8.60
N GLY A 146 -42.69 -42.49 7.43
CA GLY A 146 -43.81 -43.28 6.90
C GLY A 146 -45.13 -43.09 7.66
N VAL A 147 -45.17 -42.21 8.66
CA VAL A 147 -46.34 -41.94 9.52
C VAL A 147 -46.52 -40.44 9.69
N VAL A 148 -47.76 -39.97 9.59
CA VAL A 148 -48.09 -38.56 9.83
C VAL A 148 -47.87 -38.21 11.32
N PRO A 149 -47.13 -37.13 11.64
CA PRO A 149 -46.95 -36.67 13.02
C PRO A 149 -48.28 -36.50 13.76
N ARG A 150 -48.41 -37.07 14.96
CA ARG A 150 -49.65 -37.00 15.78
C ARG A 150 -49.64 -35.77 16.70
N GLY A 151 -50.67 -34.93 16.66
CA GLY A 151 -50.85 -33.75 17.53
C GLY A 151 -50.81 -32.42 16.77
N PHE A 152 -50.83 -31.28 17.50
CA PHE A 152 -50.54 -29.98 16.90
C PHE A 152 -49.05 -29.95 16.53
N ALA A 153 -48.75 -30.00 15.24
CA ALA A 153 -47.38 -30.06 14.76
C ALA A 153 -46.66 -28.74 15.05
N ASP A 154 -45.59 -28.81 15.86
CA ASP A 154 -44.70 -27.70 16.16
C ASP A 154 -43.48 -27.75 15.23
N SER A 155 -43.12 -26.61 14.64
CA SER A 155 -41.98 -26.50 13.73
C SER A 155 -40.68 -26.94 14.40
N GLU A 156 -40.47 -26.57 15.66
CA GLU A 156 -39.26 -26.93 16.39
C GLU A 156 -39.12 -28.46 16.58
N GLN A 157 -40.23 -29.12 16.92
CA GLN A 157 -40.27 -30.58 17.09
C GLN A 157 -40.05 -31.32 15.76
N LEU A 158 -40.67 -30.86 14.67
CA LEU A 158 -40.48 -31.45 13.35
C LEU A 158 -39.03 -31.27 12.85
N VAL A 159 -38.44 -30.11 13.06
CA VAL A 159 -37.05 -29.83 12.70
C VAL A 159 -36.08 -30.66 13.55
N ALA A 160 -36.34 -30.84 14.85
CA ALA A 160 -35.57 -31.74 15.69
C ALA A 160 -35.65 -33.19 15.18
N ARG A 161 -36.85 -33.64 14.79
CA ARG A 161 -37.06 -34.97 14.22
C ARG A 161 -36.32 -35.16 12.89
N LEU A 162 -36.31 -34.15 12.02
CA LEU A 162 -35.52 -34.15 10.79
C LEU A 162 -34.03 -34.24 11.09
N ALA A 163 -33.54 -33.49 12.09
CA ALA A 163 -32.14 -33.53 12.49
C ALA A 163 -31.72 -34.93 12.98
N GLU A 164 -32.57 -35.62 13.75
CA GLU A 164 -32.33 -37.01 14.16
C GLU A 164 -32.19 -37.95 12.96
N ARG A 165 -33.08 -37.83 11.96
CA ARG A 165 -33.05 -38.67 10.76
C ARG A 165 -31.85 -38.38 9.86
N LEU A 166 -31.48 -37.11 9.73
CA LEU A 166 -30.35 -36.68 8.89
C LEU A 166 -28.99 -36.79 9.57
N ALA A 167 -28.94 -37.13 10.86
CA ALA A 167 -27.69 -37.49 11.55
C ALA A 167 -27.12 -38.84 11.05
N GLU A 168 -27.98 -39.75 10.59
CA GLU A 168 -27.61 -41.04 10.00
C GLU A 168 -28.25 -41.20 8.59
N PRO A 169 -27.81 -40.40 7.60
CA PRO A 169 -28.49 -40.28 6.32
C PRO A 169 -28.20 -41.43 5.35
N ALA A 170 -27.41 -42.45 5.73
CA ALA A 170 -26.95 -43.53 4.83
C ALA A 170 -28.10 -44.18 4.05
N ALA A 171 -29.12 -44.67 4.76
CA ALA A 171 -30.27 -45.31 4.14
C ALA A 171 -31.06 -44.36 3.21
N LEU A 172 -31.09 -43.07 3.52
CA LEU A 172 -31.77 -42.05 2.70
C LEU A 172 -30.98 -41.74 1.43
N ILE A 173 -29.65 -41.74 1.52
CA ILE A 173 -28.75 -41.54 0.37
C ILE A 173 -28.85 -42.74 -0.58
N ASP A 174 -28.84 -43.96 -0.04
CA ASP A 174 -29.01 -45.19 -0.82
C ASP A 174 -30.36 -45.21 -1.55
N ASP A 175 -31.44 -44.87 -0.85
CA ASP A 175 -32.80 -44.78 -1.41
C ASP A 175 -32.96 -43.66 -2.45
N ALA A 176 -32.14 -42.60 -2.40
CA ALA A 176 -32.15 -41.53 -3.40
C ALA A 176 -31.51 -41.96 -4.75
N GLY A 177 -30.73 -43.04 -4.76
CA GLY A 177 -30.07 -43.62 -5.93
C GLY A 177 -28.71 -43.00 -6.28
N GLU A 178 -27.91 -43.73 -7.07
CA GLU A 178 -26.50 -43.42 -7.37
C GLU A 178 -26.30 -42.04 -8.01
N GLU A 179 -27.15 -41.64 -8.96
CA GLU A 179 -27.08 -40.32 -9.61
C GLU A 179 -27.29 -39.16 -8.61
N ALA A 180 -28.14 -39.37 -7.61
CA ALA A 180 -28.41 -38.37 -6.57
C ALA A 180 -27.23 -38.29 -5.59
N ALA A 181 -26.66 -39.43 -5.21
CA ALA A 181 -25.44 -39.48 -4.40
C ALA A 181 -24.26 -38.79 -5.12
N ALA A 182 -24.07 -39.02 -6.42
CA ALA A 182 -23.04 -38.35 -7.21
C ALA A 182 -23.22 -36.83 -7.25
N ALA A 183 -24.46 -36.33 -7.28
CA ALA A 183 -24.75 -34.91 -7.19
C ALA A 183 -24.37 -34.32 -5.81
N LEU A 184 -24.62 -35.04 -4.72
CA LEU A 184 -24.19 -34.62 -3.37
C LEU A 184 -22.66 -34.51 -3.28
N LEU A 185 -21.92 -35.49 -3.81
CA LEU A 185 -20.45 -35.50 -3.77
C LEU A 185 -19.80 -34.24 -4.36
N ARG A 186 -20.45 -33.59 -5.34
CA ARG A 186 -19.97 -32.31 -5.92
C ARG A 186 -20.04 -31.13 -4.94
N LEU A 187 -20.90 -31.20 -3.93
CA LEU A 187 -21.09 -30.17 -2.91
C LEU A 187 -20.36 -30.50 -1.60
N VAL A 188 -19.79 -31.71 -1.48
CA VAL A 188 -19.21 -32.20 -0.22
C VAL A 188 -18.04 -31.35 0.27
N TRP A 189 -17.07 -31.00 -0.58
CA TRP A 189 -15.88 -30.21 -0.19
C TRP A 189 -15.87 -28.79 -0.76
N GLY A 190 -16.72 -28.52 -1.75
CA GLY A 190 -16.91 -27.21 -2.36
C GLY A 190 -17.76 -26.27 -1.51
N PRO A 191 -18.18 -25.11 -2.05
CA PRO A 191 -19.23 -24.35 -1.38
C PRO A 191 -20.46 -25.26 -1.23
N PRO A 192 -21.10 -25.31 -0.05
CA PRO A 192 -22.18 -26.25 0.24
C PRO A 192 -23.49 -25.89 -0.47
N VAL A 193 -23.44 -25.04 -1.51
CA VAL A 193 -24.59 -24.46 -2.19
C VAL A 193 -24.56 -24.81 -3.69
N GLY A 194 -25.73 -25.13 -4.23
CA GLY A 194 -25.96 -25.37 -5.65
C GLY A 194 -27.09 -24.48 -6.18
N ARG A 195 -27.05 -24.17 -7.49
CA ARG A 195 -28.12 -23.42 -8.16
C ARG A 195 -29.07 -24.37 -8.87
N VAL A 196 -30.37 -24.24 -8.60
CA VAL A 196 -31.44 -25.07 -9.17
C VAL A 196 -32.69 -24.20 -9.30
N ASP A 197 -33.30 -24.16 -10.48
CA ASP A 197 -34.55 -23.42 -10.67
C ASP A 197 -35.71 -24.05 -9.91
N ASN A 198 -36.60 -23.20 -9.38
CA ASN A 198 -37.80 -23.58 -8.66
C ASN A 198 -37.51 -24.55 -7.49
N ALA A 199 -36.48 -24.24 -6.69
CA ALA A 199 -36.00 -25.10 -5.61
C ALA A 199 -37.03 -25.30 -4.48
N ARG A 200 -37.91 -24.31 -4.22
CA ARG A 200 -38.98 -24.38 -3.20
C ARG A 200 -40.27 -25.06 -3.66
N ARG A 201 -40.25 -25.77 -4.80
CA ARG A 201 -41.43 -26.47 -5.32
C ARG A 201 -42.00 -27.48 -4.30
N PRO A 202 -43.34 -27.64 -4.22
CA PRO A 202 -43.95 -28.72 -3.44
C PRO A 202 -43.50 -30.08 -3.98
N LEU A 203 -42.95 -30.95 -3.12
CA LEU A 203 -42.29 -32.17 -3.59
C LEU A 203 -42.39 -33.33 -2.60
N ARG A 204 -43.09 -34.42 -2.97
CA ARG A 204 -43.10 -35.65 -2.15
C ARG A 204 -41.99 -36.61 -2.59
N ALA A 205 -41.47 -37.40 -1.67
CA ALA A 205 -40.41 -38.37 -1.96
C ALA A 205 -40.80 -39.37 -3.06
N GLY A 206 -42.08 -39.78 -3.11
CA GLY A 206 -42.61 -40.71 -4.10
C GLY A 206 -42.90 -40.11 -5.49
N THR A 207 -42.93 -38.78 -5.63
CA THR A 207 -43.18 -38.09 -6.92
C THR A 207 -41.92 -37.45 -7.49
N ALA A 208 -40.77 -37.63 -6.85
CA ALA A 208 -39.49 -37.05 -7.25
C ALA A 208 -38.89 -37.79 -8.45
N GLY A 209 -38.84 -37.15 -9.62
CA GLY A 209 -38.36 -37.76 -10.86
C GLY A 209 -36.89 -37.54 -11.13
N THR A 210 -36.37 -36.35 -10.84
CA THR A 210 -34.96 -36.00 -11.09
C THR A 210 -34.06 -36.29 -9.89
N PRO A 211 -32.73 -36.46 -10.06
CA PRO A 211 -31.81 -36.70 -8.95
C PRO A 211 -31.88 -35.63 -7.85
N VAL A 212 -31.97 -34.35 -8.24
CA VAL A 212 -32.09 -33.23 -7.28
C VAL A 212 -33.42 -33.25 -6.55
N GLU A 213 -34.51 -33.67 -7.20
CA GLU A 213 -35.80 -33.86 -6.53
C GLU A 213 -35.74 -34.98 -5.50
N ARG A 214 -35.09 -36.08 -5.83
CA ARG A 214 -34.96 -37.19 -4.89
C ARG A 214 -34.23 -36.75 -3.61
N LEU A 215 -33.25 -35.85 -3.73
CA LEU A 215 -32.54 -35.24 -2.61
C LEU A 215 -33.41 -34.25 -1.81
N LEU A 216 -34.11 -33.33 -2.49
CA LEU A 216 -35.00 -32.35 -1.84
C LEU A 216 -36.21 -33.01 -1.16
N GLY A 217 -36.73 -34.10 -1.74
CA GLY A 217 -37.84 -34.88 -1.19
C GLY A 217 -37.50 -35.66 0.08
N ARG A 218 -36.20 -35.91 0.31
CA ARG A 218 -35.67 -36.62 1.48
C ARG A 218 -34.97 -35.71 2.49
N GLY A 219 -34.98 -34.39 2.26
CA GLY A 219 -34.28 -33.42 3.11
C GLY A 219 -32.74 -33.52 3.05
N LEU A 220 -32.17 -34.31 2.14
CA LEU A 220 -30.72 -34.43 1.92
C LEU A 220 -30.12 -33.17 1.29
N LEU A 221 -30.94 -32.40 0.58
CA LEU A 221 -30.70 -31.01 0.21
C LEU A 221 -31.83 -30.15 0.76
N ALA A 222 -31.52 -28.92 1.13
CA ALA A 222 -32.49 -27.92 1.56
C ALA A 222 -32.50 -26.74 0.58
N ALA A 223 -33.66 -26.42 0.02
CA ALA A 223 -33.87 -25.16 -0.70
C ALA A 223 -33.84 -23.97 0.27
N THR A 224 -32.84 -23.10 0.15
CA THR A 224 -32.72 -21.88 0.96
C THR A 224 -33.52 -20.73 0.35
N ASP A 225 -33.62 -20.67 -0.98
CA ASP A 225 -34.45 -19.73 -1.74
C ASP A 225 -34.98 -20.44 -3.02
N ASP A 226 -35.66 -19.71 -3.90
CA ASP A 226 -36.27 -20.30 -5.11
C ASP A 226 -35.27 -20.81 -6.15
N ARG A 227 -33.99 -20.44 -6.04
CA ARG A 227 -32.92 -20.76 -6.99
C ARG A 227 -31.70 -21.44 -6.38
N THR A 228 -31.69 -21.63 -5.06
CA THR A 228 -30.52 -22.09 -4.31
C THR A 228 -30.90 -23.27 -3.41
N VAL A 229 -30.11 -24.33 -3.52
CA VAL A 229 -30.13 -25.48 -2.62
C VAL A 229 -28.85 -25.52 -1.82
N THR A 230 -28.91 -25.99 -0.59
CA THR A 230 -27.79 -26.09 0.34
C THR A 230 -27.71 -27.51 0.90
N LEU A 231 -26.50 -28.03 0.98
CA LEU A 231 -26.19 -29.31 1.64
C LEU A 231 -26.14 -29.10 3.16
N PRO A 232 -27.06 -29.71 3.93
CA PRO A 232 -27.02 -29.61 5.39
C PRO A 232 -25.73 -30.20 5.98
N ARG A 233 -25.25 -29.61 7.07
CA ARG A 233 -23.98 -29.96 7.72
C ARG A 233 -23.86 -31.46 8.06
N GLU A 234 -24.91 -32.02 8.63
CA GLU A 234 -24.96 -33.40 9.13
C GLU A 234 -24.77 -34.39 7.97
N VAL A 235 -25.43 -34.13 6.85
CA VAL A 235 -25.30 -34.92 5.60
C VAL A 235 -23.88 -34.78 5.03
N ALA A 236 -23.33 -33.56 4.97
CA ALA A 236 -21.97 -33.35 4.51
C ALA A 236 -20.94 -34.07 5.41
N LEU A 237 -21.06 -33.99 6.74
CA LEU A 237 -20.15 -34.66 7.67
C LEU A 237 -20.22 -36.19 7.55
N HIS A 238 -21.42 -36.75 7.34
CA HIS A 238 -21.57 -38.17 7.07
C HIS A 238 -20.81 -38.57 5.79
N LEU A 239 -21.00 -37.85 4.68
CA LEU A 239 -20.30 -38.09 3.41
C LEU A 239 -18.77 -37.91 3.50
N ARG A 240 -18.29 -37.06 4.42
CA ARG A 240 -16.86 -36.84 4.69
C ARG A 240 -16.25 -37.89 5.64
N GLY A 241 -17.06 -38.81 6.18
CA GLY A 241 -16.62 -39.77 7.19
C GLY A 241 -16.25 -39.13 8.53
N GLY A 242 -16.94 -38.03 8.89
CA GLY A 242 -16.67 -37.25 10.11
C GLY A 242 -15.49 -36.27 10.00
N ARG A 243 -14.81 -36.19 8.85
CA ARG A 243 -13.69 -35.25 8.65
C ARG A 243 -14.18 -33.84 8.36
N LEU A 244 -13.52 -32.85 8.95
CA LEU A 244 -13.81 -31.44 8.69
C LEU A 244 -13.17 -30.92 7.40
N PHE A 245 -11.99 -31.40 7.05
CA PHE A 245 -11.21 -30.95 5.88
C PHE A 245 -10.71 -32.14 5.07
N GLU A 246 -10.57 -31.96 3.76
CA GLU A 246 -10.07 -32.98 2.83
C GLU A 246 -8.55 -33.13 2.99
N ASP A 247 -7.82 -32.05 2.70
CA ASP A 247 -6.38 -31.93 2.85
C ASP A 247 -6.06 -30.71 3.74
N LEU A 248 -5.64 -30.97 4.99
CA LEU A 248 -5.21 -29.93 5.92
C LEU A 248 -3.78 -30.20 6.39
N SER A 249 -2.89 -29.26 6.08
CA SER A 249 -1.53 -29.22 6.63
C SER A 249 -1.44 -28.17 7.73
N ALA A 250 -0.86 -28.55 8.88
CA ALA A 250 -0.52 -27.66 9.98
C ALA A 250 0.70 -26.78 9.68
N GLU A 251 1.52 -27.18 8.71
CA GLU A 251 2.71 -26.47 8.27
C GLU A 251 2.52 -25.92 6.85
N PRO A 252 3.17 -24.80 6.50
CA PRO A 252 3.16 -24.30 5.13
C PRO A 252 3.74 -25.33 4.17
N PRO A 253 3.25 -25.38 2.91
CA PRO A 253 3.93 -26.12 1.86
C PRO A 253 5.41 -25.71 1.80
N GLY A 254 6.27 -26.72 1.69
CA GLY A 254 7.70 -26.51 1.48
C GLY A 254 7.93 -25.72 0.20
N LEU A 255 8.94 -24.87 0.21
CA LEU A 255 9.40 -24.18 -0.98
C LEU A 255 10.40 -25.12 -1.65
N ALA A 256 10.01 -25.83 -2.73
CA ALA A 256 10.95 -26.74 -3.37
C ALA A 256 12.08 -25.92 -4.00
N VAL A 257 13.30 -26.23 -3.61
CA VAL A 257 14.49 -25.53 -4.05
C VAL A 257 15.17 -26.39 -5.11
N ALA A 258 15.42 -25.83 -6.29
CA ALA A 258 16.39 -26.44 -7.19
C ALA A 258 17.76 -26.37 -6.51
N ALA A 259 18.47 -27.50 -6.37
CA ALA A 259 19.79 -27.53 -5.75
C ALA A 259 20.74 -26.56 -6.49
N SER A 260 20.84 -25.32 -6.01
CA SER A 260 21.74 -24.34 -6.58
C SER A 260 23.12 -24.70 -6.06
N GLY A 261 23.93 -25.39 -6.88
CA GLY A 261 25.34 -25.66 -6.58
C GLY A 261 26.22 -24.39 -6.48
N TRP A 262 25.61 -23.21 -6.41
CA TRP A 262 26.23 -21.89 -6.37
C TRP A 262 26.42 -21.44 -4.93
N GLY A 263 27.64 -21.02 -4.57
CA GLY A 263 27.92 -20.45 -3.26
C GLY A 263 27.27 -19.06 -3.08
N ALA A 264 27.02 -18.67 -1.82
CA ALA A 264 26.41 -17.38 -1.46
C ALA A 264 27.14 -16.18 -2.09
N GLU A 265 28.46 -16.23 -2.19
CA GLU A 265 29.27 -15.17 -2.82
C GLU A 265 28.93 -14.96 -4.30
N HIS A 266 28.63 -16.05 -5.04
CA HIS A 266 28.28 -15.94 -6.45
C HIS A 266 26.89 -15.33 -6.63
N VAL A 267 25.93 -15.75 -5.81
CA VAL A 267 24.59 -15.15 -5.74
C VAL A 267 24.68 -13.64 -5.49
N ASP A 268 25.44 -13.25 -4.48
CA ASP A 268 25.60 -11.85 -4.08
C ASP A 268 26.27 -11.02 -5.19
N ARG A 269 27.31 -11.55 -5.87
CA ARG A 269 27.94 -10.88 -7.01
C ARG A 269 27.01 -10.74 -8.21
N THR A 270 26.21 -11.76 -8.52
CA THR A 270 25.22 -11.67 -9.60
C THR A 270 24.17 -10.60 -9.30
N ALA A 271 23.67 -10.56 -8.06
CA ALA A 271 22.71 -9.55 -7.61
C ALA A 271 23.31 -8.14 -7.66
N ALA A 272 24.56 -7.96 -7.23
CA ALA A 272 25.27 -6.69 -7.29
C ALA A 272 25.44 -6.18 -8.74
N GLY A 273 25.72 -7.08 -9.69
CA GLY A 273 25.76 -6.72 -11.12
C GLY A 273 24.42 -6.21 -11.67
N GLN A 274 23.31 -6.84 -11.27
CA GLN A 274 21.96 -6.38 -11.63
C GLN A 274 21.61 -5.04 -10.96
N ALA A 275 21.98 -4.86 -9.70
CA ALA A 275 21.81 -3.59 -8.98
C ALA A 275 22.53 -2.43 -9.69
N LEU A 276 23.79 -2.65 -10.10
CA LEU A 276 24.58 -1.68 -10.88
C LEU A 276 23.89 -1.35 -12.22
N THR A 277 23.39 -2.36 -12.93
CA THR A 277 22.69 -2.17 -14.20
C THR A 277 21.39 -1.39 -14.01
N ALA A 278 20.59 -1.70 -12.98
CA ALA A 278 19.34 -1.00 -12.70
C ALA A 278 19.57 0.51 -12.42
N VAL A 279 20.58 0.86 -11.62
CA VAL A 279 20.94 2.26 -11.35
C VAL A 279 21.33 2.98 -12.64
N ARG A 280 22.14 2.34 -13.50
CA ARG A 280 22.55 2.91 -14.79
C ARG A 280 21.36 3.14 -15.71
N GLN A 281 20.48 2.15 -15.87
CA GLN A 281 19.31 2.24 -16.76
C GLN A 281 18.32 3.35 -16.33
N VAL A 282 18.18 3.60 -15.03
CA VAL A 282 17.39 4.74 -14.53
C VAL A 282 18.07 6.07 -14.84
N GLU A 283 19.40 6.16 -14.73
CA GLU A 283 20.16 7.36 -15.10
C GLU A 283 20.03 7.67 -16.60
N ASP A 284 20.27 6.69 -17.46
CA ASP A 284 20.22 6.82 -18.92
C ASP A 284 18.82 7.29 -19.39
N LEU A 285 17.76 6.75 -18.78
CA LEU A 285 16.37 7.14 -19.06
C LEU A 285 16.11 8.62 -18.72
N LEU A 286 16.51 9.04 -17.52
CA LEU A 286 16.25 10.39 -17.02
C LEU A 286 17.13 11.44 -17.70
N GLU A 287 18.36 11.10 -18.06
CA GLU A 287 19.22 11.97 -18.86
C GLU A 287 18.58 12.24 -20.23
N ARG A 288 18.06 11.21 -20.90
CA ARG A 288 17.39 11.38 -22.19
C ARG A 288 16.11 12.22 -22.07
N TRP A 289 15.27 11.96 -21.08
CA TRP A 289 14.02 12.70 -20.89
C TRP A 289 14.23 14.13 -20.38
N GLY A 290 15.39 14.45 -19.80
CA GLY A 290 15.75 15.83 -19.48
C GLY A 290 16.03 16.70 -20.71
N VAL A 291 16.36 16.08 -21.85
CA VAL A 291 16.63 16.76 -23.13
C VAL A 291 15.43 16.68 -24.05
N GLU A 292 14.84 15.50 -24.19
CA GLU A 292 13.66 15.24 -25.02
C GLU A 292 12.56 14.58 -24.17
N PRO A 293 11.79 15.38 -23.42
CA PRO A 293 10.78 14.85 -22.52
C PRO A 293 9.59 14.28 -23.31
N PRO A 294 9.09 13.09 -22.95
CA PRO A 294 7.92 12.54 -23.59
C PRO A 294 6.64 13.21 -23.07
N PRO A 295 5.62 13.38 -23.92
CA PRO A 295 4.35 13.99 -23.52
C PRO A 295 3.55 13.05 -22.60
N VAL A 296 2.76 13.65 -21.73
CA VAL A 296 1.80 12.97 -20.85
C VAL A 296 0.47 12.82 -21.59
N LEU A 297 -0.13 11.63 -21.53
CA LEU A 297 -1.44 11.39 -22.14
C LEU A 297 -2.53 12.19 -21.42
N ARG A 298 -3.62 12.52 -22.14
CA ARG A 298 -4.82 13.15 -21.54
C ARG A 298 -5.43 12.30 -20.42
N SER A 299 -5.34 10.98 -20.53
CA SER A 299 -5.77 10.03 -19.51
C SER A 299 -4.83 9.94 -18.30
N GLY A 300 -3.68 10.62 -18.34
CA GLY A 300 -2.54 10.32 -17.49
C GLY A 300 -1.68 9.19 -18.08
N GLY A 301 -0.42 9.15 -17.65
CA GLY A 301 0.55 8.14 -18.07
C GLY A 301 1.33 8.45 -19.35
N LEU A 302 2.11 7.47 -19.76
CA LEU A 302 3.02 7.47 -20.91
C LEU A 302 2.39 6.69 -22.08
N ALA A 303 2.48 7.21 -23.30
CA ALA A 303 1.97 6.48 -24.46
C ALA A 303 2.79 5.23 -24.77
N VAL A 304 2.14 4.17 -25.29
CA VAL A 304 2.80 2.92 -25.70
C VAL A 304 3.97 3.14 -26.66
N ARG A 305 3.86 4.13 -27.56
CA ARG A 305 4.95 4.51 -28.47
C ARG A 305 6.17 5.04 -27.72
N GLU A 306 5.96 5.90 -26.74
CA GLU A 306 7.05 6.48 -25.94
C GLU A 306 7.67 5.42 -25.01
N LEU A 307 6.87 4.48 -24.49
CA LEU A 307 7.40 3.32 -23.75
C LEU A 307 8.30 2.45 -24.64
N ARG A 308 7.90 2.20 -25.90
CA ARG A 308 8.74 1.48 -26.87
C ARG A 308 10.02 2.21 -27.21
N ALA A 309 9.96 3.54 -27.33
CA ALA A 309 11.14 4.37 -27.54
C ALA A 309 12.09 4.29 -26.32
N ALA A 310 11.56 4.32 -25.11
CA ALA A 310 12.35 4.12 -23.89
C ALA A 310 12.97 2.71 -23.82
N ALA A 311 12.22 1.67 -24.17
CA ALA A 311 12.73 0.30 -24.21
C ALA A 311 13.86 0.14 -25.23
N ALA A 312 13.72 0.75 -26.42
CA ALA A 312 14.76 0.75 -27.45
C ALA A 312 16.00 1.57 -27.05
N LEU A 313 15.82 2.70 -26.36
CA LEU A 313 16.90 3.51 -25.82
C LEU A 313 17.77 2.71 -24.83
N LEU A 314 17.11 2.00 -23.92
CA LEU A 314 17.76 1.28 -22.82
C LEU A 314 18.25 -0.13 -23.22
N ASP A 315 17.89 -0.58 -24.43
CA ASP A 315 18.11 -1.96 -24.93
C ASP A 315 17.54 -3.03 -23.97
N VAL A 316 16.29 -2.85 -23.55
CA VAL A 316 15.57 -3.76 -22.64
C VAL A 316 14.16 -4.07 -23.12
N ALA A 317 13.51 -5.05 -22.51
CA ALA A 317 12.10 -5.33 -22.79
C ALA A 317 11.18 -4.19 -22.32
N GLU A 318 10.02 -4.01 -22.98
CA GLU A 318 9.04 -2.96 -22.65
C GLU A 318 8.66 -2.95 -21.16
N TRP A 319 8.52 -4.13 -20.54
CA TRP A 319 8.17 -4.25 -19.12
C TRP A 319 9.28 -3.77 -18.17
N GLN A 320 10.56 -3.88 -18.56
CA GLN A 320 11.70 -3.37 -17.78
C GLN A 320 11.77 -1.85 -17.89
N ALA A 321 11.56 -1.30 -19.08
CA ALA A 321 11.46 0.15 -19.26
C ALA A 321 10.29 0.73 -18.43
N ALA A 322 9.15 0.02 -18.39
CA ALA A 322 8.03 0.40 -17.54
C ALA A 322 8.39 0.37 -16.05
N LEU A 323 9.10 -0.67 -15.60
CA LEU A 323 9.63 -0.77 -14.24
C LEU A 323 10.51 0.43 -13.88
N TYR A 324 11.48 0.78 -14.73
CA TYR A 324 12.40 1.90 -14.47
C TYR A 324 11.69 3.26 -14.47
N ALA A 325 10.74 3.48 -15.36
CA ALA A 325 9.95 4.71 -15.39
C ALA A 325 9.08 4.86 -14.13
N GLU A 326 8.33 3.82 -13.75
CA GLU A 326 7.52 3.81 -12.52
C GLU A 326 8.39 4.01 -11.28
N LEU A 327 9.56 3.36 -11.24
CA LEU A 327 10.52 3.46 -10.16
C LEU A 327 11.10 4.87 -10.02
N ALA A 328 11.49 5.51 -11.13
CA ALA A 328 11.94 6.89 -11.14
C ALA A 328 10.84 7.85 -10.64
N TYR A 329 9.58 7.59 -11.03
CA TYR A 329 8.43 8.36 -10.57
C TYR A 329 8.20 8.21 -9.06
N VAL A 330 8.17 6.98 -8.54
CA VAL A 330 7.90 6.75 -7.10
C VAL A 330 9.07 7.14 -6.19
N ALA A 331 10.30 7.11 -6.70
CA ALA A 331 11.48 7.64 -6.02
C ALA A 331 11.57 9.18 -6.06
N GLY A 332 10.61 9.85 -6.72
CA GLY A 332 10.58 11.32 -6.84
C GLY A 332 11.64 11.89 -7.77
N LEU A 333 12.27 11.07 -8.62
CA LEU A 333 13.28 11.47 -9.61
C LEU A 333 12.63 11.97 -10.91
N LEU A 334 11.38 11.57 -11.15
CA LEU A 334 10.58 11.91 -12.32
C LEU A 334 9.22 12.47 -11.88
N THR A 335 8.72 13.48 -12.58
CA THR A 335 7.36 13.99 -12.38
C THR A 335 6.74 14.54 -13.66
N ARG A 336 5.46 14.89 -13.61
CA ARG A 336 4.78 15.67 -14.66
C ARG A 336 5.16 17.15 -14.51
N GLY A 337 5.74 17.72 -15.55
CA GLY A 337 6.03 19.14 -15.71
C GLY A 337 4.79 19.99 -15.96
N GLY A 338 4.97 21.32 -15.97
CA GLY A 338 3.88 22.28 -16.19
C GLY A 338 3.23 22.21 -17.57
N ASP A 339 3.97 21.75 -18.58
CA ASP A 339 3.53 21.65 -19.98
C ASP A 339 3.01 20.24 -20.35
N ASP A 340 2.59 19.44 -19.36
CA ASP A 340 2.12 18.06 -19.56
C ASP A 340 3.18 17.15 -20.20
N GLU A 341 4.42 17.27 -19.74
CA GLU A 341 5.55 16.44 -20.15
C GLU A 341 6.15 15.71 -18.95
N TRP A 342 6.76 14.53 -19.17
CA TRP A 342 7.48 13.81 -18.13
C TRP A 342 8.91 14.34 -18.02
N LEU A 343 9.26 14.91 -16.85
CA LEU A 343 10.52 15.60 -16.62
C LEU A 343 11.26 15.08 -15.38
N PRO A 344 12.60 14.97 -15.44
CA PRO A 344 13.42 14.78 -14.25
C PRO A 344 13.23 15.92 -13.25
N THR A 345 13.26 15.57 -11.97
CA THR A 345 13.14 16.53 -10.87
C THR A 345 14.50 17.03 -10.42
N HIS A 346 14.53 18.03 -9.53
CA HIS A 346 15.75 18.39 -8.80
C HIS A 346 16.23 17.26 -7.88
N GLY A 347 15.34 16.35 -7.49
CA GLY A 347 15.66 15.13 -6.73
C GLY A 347 16.55 14.18 -7.53
N TYR A 348 16.43 14.15 -8.86
CA TYR A 348 17.36 13.41 -9.72
C TYR A 348 18.79 13.92 -9.61
N ASP A 349 18.99 15.24 -9.62
CA ASP A 349 20.32 15.82 -9.50
C ASP A 349 20.95 15.55 -8.11
N LEU A 350 20.14 15.53 -7.05
CA LEU A 350 20.57 15.09 -5.72
C LEU A 350 20.93 13.59 -5.70
N TRP A 351 20.10 12.76 -6.31
CA TRP A 351 20.32 11.32 -6.40
C TRP A 351 21.65 10.98 -7.09
N ARG A 352 22.05 11.73 -8.13
CA ARG A 352 23.33 11.52 -8.83
C ARG A 352 24.57 11.83 -7.98
N MET A 353 24.44 12.60 -6.90
CA MET A 353 25.55 12.90 -6.00
C MET A 353 25.86 11.78 -5.02
N HIS A 354 24.94 10.82 -4.85
CA HIS A 354 25.13 9.64 -4.03
C HIS A 354 25.99 8.59 -4.74
N ASP A 355 26.62 7.71 -3.97
CA ASP A 355 27.30 6.54 -4.54
C ASP A 355 26.29 5.53 -5.13
N THR A 356 26.78 4.57 -5.92
CA THR A 356 25.90 3.58 -6.59
C THR A 356 25.07 2.76 -5.61
N ALA A 357 25.60 2.42 -4.43
CA ALA A 357 24.91 1.57 -3.48
C ALA A 357 23.78 2.32 -2.76
N GLU A 358 24.01 3.58 -2.40
CA GLU A 358 23.01 4.50 -1.88
C GLU A 358 21.93 4.80 -2.91
N ARG A 359 22.33 5.06 -4.17
CA ARG A 359 21.42 5.26 -5.30
C ARG A 359 20.50 4.06 -5.49
N TRP A 360 21.05 2.85 -5.44
CA TRP A 360 20.27 1.61 -5.49
C TRP A 360 19.33 1.47 -4.29
N ALA A 361 19.80 1.74 -3.07
CA ALA A 361 19.00 1.62 -1.86
C ALA A 361 17.74 2.52 -1.88
N ILE A 362 17.87 3.74 -2.41
CA ILE A 362 16.74 4.67 -2.63
C ILE A 362 15.69 4.03 -3.56
N LEU A 363 16.14 3.46 -4.68
CA LEU A 363 15.27 2.84 -5.67
C LEU A 363 14.54 1.61 -5.11
N VAL A 364 15.26 0.66 -4.50
CA VAL A 364 14.62 -0.59 -4.02
C VAL A 364 13.68 -0.35 -2.84
N ARG A 365 13.95 0.65 -1.98
CA ARG A 365 13.01 1.09 -0.94
C ARG A 365 11.73 1.63 -1.56
N ALA A 366 11.84 2.51 -2.57
CA ALA A 366 10.67 3.05 -3.27
C ALA A 366 9.84 1.93 -3.94
N TRP A 367 10.49 0.95 -4.57
CA TRP A 367 9.81 -0.22 -5.16
C TRP A 367 9.13 -1.12 -4.11
N LEU A 368 9.75 -1.32 -2.94
CA LEU A 368 9.18 -2.15 -1.89
C LEU A 368 7.92 -1.52 -1.27
N ASP A 369 7.91 -0.19 -1.13
CA ASP A 369 6.85 0.55 -0.44
C ASP A 369 5.72 1.07 -1.35
N THR A 370 5.95 1.17 -2.65
CA THR A 370 4.95 1.73 -3.57
C THR A 370 3.75 0.81 -3.79
N ASP A 371 2.56 1.40 -3.88
CA ASP A 371 1.33 0.71 -4.29
C ASP A 371 1.23 0.55 -5.82
N ARG A 372 2.09 1.20 -6.60
CA ARG A 372 2.10 1.08 -8.07
C ARG A 372 2.65 -0.27 -8.49
N VAL A 373 2.09 -0.83 -9.55
CA VAL A 373 2.43 -2.16 -10.08
C VAL A 373 2.89 -2.03 -11.52
N PRO A 374 4.21 -1.95 -11.78
CA PRO A 374 4.73 -1.81 -13.14
C PRO A 374 4.33 -2.96 -14.06
N GLY A 375 4.14 -4.16 -13.50
CA GLY A 375 3.66 -5.32 -14.23
C GLY A 375 2.27 -5.20 -14.86
N LEU A 376 1.48 -4.18 -14.51
CA LEU A 376 0.21 -3.89 -15.17
C LEU A 376 0.39 -3.10 -16.47
N ALA A 377 1.56 -2.57 -16.76
CA ALA A 377 1.79 -1.84 -18.01
C ALA A 377 1.54 -2.76 -19.23
N GLY A 378 0.67 -2.30 -20.13
CA GLY A 378 0.26 -3.06 -21.33
C GLY A 378 -0.89 -4.05 -21.10
N GLU A 379 -1.31 -4.26 -19.86
CA GLU A 379 -2.45 -5.12 -19.51
C GLU A 379 -3.79 -4.41 -19.75
N ARG A 380 -4.89 -5.16 -19.69
CA ARG A 380 -6.24 -4.60 -19.83
C ARG A 380 -6.95 -4.45 -18.48
N ASP A 381 -7.62 -3.32 -18.30
CA ASP A 381 -8.47 -3.06 -17.14
C ASP A 381 -9.85 -3.74 -17.25
N ASP A 382 -10.69 -3.59 -16.22
CA ASP A 382 -12.05 -4.16 -16.19
C ASP A 382 -12.98 -3.59 -17.28
N ARG A 383 -12.58 -2.51 -17.95
CA ARG A 383 -13.28 -1.85 -19.06
C ARG A 383 -12.63 -2.16 -20.42
N ASP A 384 -11.77 -3.17 -20.47
CA ASP A 384 -11.03 -3.61 -21.65
C ASP A 384 -10.09 -2.54 -22.26
N ARG A 385 -9.64 -1.57 -21.44
CA ARG A 385 -8.69 -0.52 -21.84
C ARG A 385 -7.28 -0.89 -21.44
N VAL A 386 -6.30 -0.52 -22.27
CA VAL A 386 -4.88 -0.73 -21.98
C VAL A 386 -4.44 0.18 -20.83
N ILE A 387 -3.80 -0.41 -19.82
CA ILE A 387 -3.18 0.29 -18.70
C ILE A 387 -1.81 0.78 -19.16
N ASN A 388 -1.64 2.09 -19.23
CA ASN A 388 -0.38 2.72 -19.62
C ASN A 388 0.57 2.83 -18.42
N THR A 389 1.88 2.81 -18.68
CA THR A 389 2.90 3.13 -17.66
C THR A 389 2.70 4.55 -17.13
N LEU A 390 2.97 4.78 -15.85
CA LEU A 390 2.76 6.04 -15.12
C LEU A 390 1.29 6.47 -15.02
N ALA A 391 0.33 5.62 -15.40
CA ALA A 391 -1.10 5.87 -15.25
C ALA A 391 -1.62 5.38 -13.89
N ASP A 392 -2.59 6.08 -13.30
CA ASP A 392 -3.10 5.78 -11.95
C ASP A 392 -3.77 4.41 -11.84
N GLU A 393 -4.21 3.83 -12.96
CA GLU A 393 -4.75 2.49 -13.05
C GLU A 393 -3.74 1.39 -12.69
N SER A 394 -2.45 1.72 -12.56
CA SER A 394 -1.38 0.82 -12.08
C SER A 394 -1.37 0.60 -10.56
N VAL A 395 -2.15 1.38 -9.79
CA VAL A 395 -2.12 1.35 -8.31
C VAL A 395 -2.90 0.17 -7.74
N ARG A 396 -2.26 -0.63 -6.87
CA ARG A 396 -2.86 -1.70 -6.07
C ARG A 396 -2.37 -1.60 -4.63
N THR A 397 -3.29 -1.30 -3.71
CA THR A 397 -2.98 -1.13 -2.27
C THR A 397 -2.38 -2.37 -1.60
N SER A 398 -2.60 -3.56 -2.17
CA SER A 398 -2.02 -4.82 -1.69
C SER A 398 -0.60 -5.11 -2.19
N ALA A 399 -0.06 -4.30 -3.11
CA ALA A 399 1.23 -4.56 -3.74
C ALA A 399 2.41 -4.57 -2.74
N PRO A 400 2.57 -3.58 -1.82
CA PRO A 400 3.70 -3.57 -0.88
C PRO A 400 3.71 -4.80 0.03
N GLU A 401 2.55 -5.17 0.56
CA GLU A 401 2.41 -6.36 1.42
C GLU A 401 2.70 -7.65 0.66
N THR A 402 2.26 -7.74 -0.61
CA THR A 402 2.55 -8.90 -1.45
C THR A 402 4.04 -9.00 -1.78
N ARG A 403 4.70 -7.88 -2.11
CA ARG A 403 6.14 -7.85 -2.38
C ARG A 403 6.94 -8.32 -1.17
N ARG A 404 6.67 -7.75 0.00
CA ARG A 404 7.31 -8.18 1.26
C ARG A 404 7.10 -9.66 1.52
N ALA A 405 5.86 -10.15 1.39
CA ALA A 405 5.57 -11.57 1.63
C ALA A 405 6.32 -12.50 0.66
N VAL A 406 6.47 -12.12 -0.61
CA VAL A 406 7.29 -12.87 -1.57
C VAL A 406 8.77 -12.87 -1.15
N LEU A 407 9.32 -11.71 -0.81
CA LEU A 407 10.73 -11.62 -0.39
C LEU A 407 11.00 -12.35 0.93
N ASP A 408 10.06 -12.34 1.88
CA ASP A 408 10.13 -13.14 3.12
C ASP A 408 10.10 -14.64 2.83
N ALA A 409 9.30 -15.08 1.84
CA ALA A 409 9.31 -16.47 1.39
C ALA A 409 10.67 -16.84 0.76
N LEU A 410 11.25 -15.96 -0.05
CA LEU A 410 12.61 -16.17 -0.59
C LEU A 410 13.68 -16.18 0.52
N ALA A 411 13.52 -15.36 1.57
CA ALA A 411 14.43 -15.32 2.70
C ALA A 411 14.41 -16.61 3.52
N ALA A 412 13.24 -17.26 3.61
CA ALA A 412 13.04 -18.52 4.32
C ALA A 412 13.43 -19.76 3.50
N ALA A 413 13.70 -19.60 2.20
CA ALA A 413 14.13 -20.69 1.33
C ALA A 413 15.67 -20.86 1.36
N ASP A 414 16.14 -22.10 1.31
CA ASP A 414 17.58 -22.43 1.26
C ASP A 414 18.20 -22.29 -0.16
N GLY A 415 17.44 -21.76 -1.13
CA GLY A 415 17.89 -21.50 -2.49
C GLY A 415 16.77 -20.88 -3.31
N ALA A 416 16.77 -21.08 -4.64
CA ALA A 416 15.80 -20.47 -5.53
C ALA A 416 14.53 -21.34 -5.60
N PRO A 417 13.39 -20.90 -5.03
CA PRO A 417 12.18 -21.69 -5.02
C PRO A 417 11.44 -21.58 -6.35
N ASP A 418 10.66 -22.61 -6.69
CA ASP A 418 9.75 -22.53 -7.83
C ASP A 418 8.66 -21.46 -7.61
N PRO A 419 8.33 -20.63 -8.62
CA PRO A 419 7.27 -19.64 -8.50
C PRO A 419 5.90 -20.18 -8.07
N ASP A 420 5.54 -21.42 -8.45
CA ASP A 420 4.28 -22.06 -8.05
C ASP A 420 4.31 -22.46 -6.57
N ASP A 421 5.45 -22.89 -6.05
CA ASP A 421 5.61 -23.17 -4.63
C ASP A 421 5.52 -21.90 -3.80
N VAL A 422 6.09 -20.77 -4.28
CA VAL A 422 5.90 -19.46 -3.63
C VAL A 422 4.42 -19.09 -3.60
N ARG A 423 3.67 -19.27 -4.70
CA ARG A 423 2.22 -19.03 -4.75
C ARG A 423 1.46 -19.90 -3.75
N ALA A 424 1.77 -21.19 -3.70
CA ALA A 424 1.15 -22.15 -2.79
C ALA A 424 1.47 -21.83 -1.31
N HIS A 425 2.73 -21.56 -1.01
CA HIS A 425 3.20 -21.15 0.31
C HIS A 425 2.47 -19.90 0.80
N LEU A 426 2.42 -18.86 -0.03
CA LEU A 426 1.71 -17.64 0.33
C LEU A 426 0.20 -17.90 0.46
N ALA A 427 -0.40 -18.74 -0.41
CA ALA A 427 -1.83 -19.08 -0.35
C ALA A 427 -2.20 -19.88 0.91
N TRP A 428 -1.22 -20.56 1.51
CA TRP A 428 -1.35 -21.16 2.84
C TRP A 428 -1.21 -20.11 3.95
N ARG A 429 -0.23 -19.19 3.85
CA ARG A 429 0.02 -18.14 4.87
C ARG A 429 -1.11 -17.12 5.00
N ARG A 430 -1.85 -16.86 3.91
CA ARG A 430 -2.98 -15.91 3.85
C ARG A 430 -4.12 -16.48 2.99
N PRO A 431 -4.85 -17.50 3.47
CA PRO A 431 -5.82 -18.25 2.68
C PRO A 431 -7.02 -17.42 2.22
N ARG A 432 -7.34 -16.32 2.92
CA ARG A 432 -8.43 -15.41 2.57
C ARG A 432 -8.05 -14.36 1.51
N ARG A 433 -6.75 -14.21 1.21
CA ARG A 433 -6.22 -13.25 0.23
C ARG A 433 -5.80 -13.96 -1.07
N ARG A 434 -6.74 -14.67 -1.68
CA ARG A 434 -6.55 -15.40 -2.95
C ARG A 434 -7.11 -14.61 -4.12
N GLY A 435 -6.57 -14.84 -5.30
CA GLY A 435 -7.11 -14.30 -6.55
C GLY A 435 -6.05 -14.19 -7.65
N ALA A 436 -6.51 -14.21 -8.91
CA ALA A 436 -5.63 -14.18 -10.07
C ALA A 436 -4.67 -12.98 -10.09
N LEU A 437 -5.11 -11.80 -9.64
CA LEU A 437 -4.24 -10.62 -9.54
C LEU A 437 -3.08 -10.84 -8.57
N ARG A 438 -3.34 -11.49 -7.44
CA ARG A 438 -2.31 -11.74 -6.43
C ARG A 438 -1.26 -12.73 -6.95
N ASP A 439 -1.68 -13.76 -7.68
CA ASP A 439 -0.76 -14.74 -8.27
C ASP A 439 0.11 -14.11 -9.37
N ARG A 440 -0.46 -13.17 -10.13
CA ARG A 440 0.29 -12.33 -11.08
C ARG A 440 1.29 -11.41 -10.37
N LEU A 441 0.87 -10.73 -9.30
CA LEU A 441 1.75 -9.90 -8.46
C LEU A 441 2.94 -10.69 -7.92
N VAL A 442 2.75 -11.94 -7.51
CA VAL A 442 3.85 -12.83 -7.08
C VAL A 442 4.85 -13.02 -8.23
N GLY A 443 4.38 -13.41 -9.42
CA GLY A 443 5.25 -13.58 -10.58
C GLY A 443 5.98 -12.30 -10.99
N TRP A 444 5.29 -11.17 -10.92
CA TRP A 444 5.86 -9.85 -11.20
C TRP A 444 6.93 -9.45 -10.18
N THR A 445 6.68 -9.69 -8.90
CA THR A 445 7.65 -9.42 -7.84
C THR A 445 8.91 -10.24 -8.03
N LEU A 446 8.80 -11.53 -8.34
CA LEU A 446 9.96 -12.42 -8.52
C LEU A 446 10.88 -11.96 -9.66
N ARG A 447 10.32 -11.60 -10.83
CA ARG A 447 11.12 -11.10 -11.96
C ARG A 447 11.70 -9.69 -11.70
N GLU A 448 10.93 -8.81 -11.05
CA GLU A 448 11.35 -7.44 -10.76
C GLU A 448 12.48 -7.44 -9.72
N ALA A 449 12.39 -8.30 -8.70
CA ALA A 449 13.44 -8.49 -7.72
C ALA A 449 14.77 -8.95 -8.36
N GLY A 450 14.72 -9.79 -9.40
CA GLY A 450 15.92 -10.18 -10.15
C GLY A 450 16.55 -9.02 -10.92
N VAL A 451 15.74 -8.25 -11.66
CA VAL A 451 16.22 -7.09 -12.44
C VAL A 451 16.77 -5.98 -11.54
N LEU A 452 16.16 -5.78 -10.37
CA LEU A 452 16.61 -4.77 -9.40
C LEU A 452 17.81 -5.23 -8.57
N GLY A 453 18.29 -6.47 -8.73
CA GLY A 453 19.42 -6.99 -7.94
C GLY A 453 19.09 -7.28 -6.48
N LEU A 454 17.81 -7.51 -6.14
CA LEU A 454 17.42 -8.05 -4.84
C LEU A 454 17.65 -9.57 -4.76
N THR A 455 17.63 -10.25 -5.90
CA THR A 455 17.93 -11.67 -6.01
C THR A 455 19.06 -11.91 -7.01
N GLY A 456 19.89 -12.91 -6.73
CA GLY A 456 20.89 -13.45 -7.65
C GLY A 456 20.56 -14.90 -7.95
N LEU A 457 20.40 -15.26 -9.23
CA LEU A 457 20.03 -16.63 -9.64
C LEU A 457 18.74 -17.15 -8.95
N GLY A 458 17.79 -16.25 -8.65
CA GLY A 458 16.54 -16.57 -7.96
C GLY A 458 16.64 -16.69 -6.43
N VAL A 459 17.83 -16.57 -5.86
CA VAL A 459 18.08 -16.59 -4.40
C VAL A 459 18.14 -15.17 -3.87
N LEU A 460 17.55 -14.92 -2.69
CA LEU A 460 17.63 -13.61 -2.04
C LEU A 460 19.08 -13.26 -1.68
N ALA A 461 19.56 -12.11 -2.17
CA ALA A 461 20.92 -11.64 -1.92
C ALA A 461 21.07 -11.05 -0.51
N ALA A 462 22.27 -11.06 0.03
CA ALA A 462 22.53 -10.55 1.38
C ALA A 462 22.15 -9.07 1.58
N PRO A 463 22.39 -8.12 0.64
CA PRO A 463 21.91 -6.74 0.77
C PRO A 463 20.38 -6.65 0.84
N ALA A 464 19.66 -7.53 0.14
CA ALA A 464 18.19 -7.57 0.20
C ALA A 464 17.68 -8.10 1.56
N ARG A 465 18.42 -9.01 2.21
CA ARG A 465 18.10 -9.45 3.58
C ARG A 465 18.23 -8.31 4.59
N ASP A 466 19.26 -7.49 4.48
CA ASP A 466 19.44 -6.30 5.33
C ASP A 466 18.25 -5.33 5.14
N LEU A 467 17.82 -5.11 3.89
CA LEU A 467 16.64 -4.30 3.58
C LEU A 467 15.36 -4.83 4.25
N LEU A 468 15.11 -6.15 4.21
CA LEU A 468 13.94 -6.77 4.85
C LEU A 468 13.99 -6.70 6.38
N ALA A 469 15.19 -6.77 6.95
CA ALA A 469 15.41 -6.61 8.39
C ALA A 469 15.28 -5.15 8.86
N GLY A 470 15.07 -4.19 7.95
CA GLY A 470 15.01 -2.76 8.26
C GLY A 470 16.37 -2.11 8.46
N ALA A 471 17.46 -2.80 8.12
CA ALA A 471 18.82 -2.26 8.14
C ALA A 471 19.14 -1.50 6.84
N ASP A 472 20.24 -0.76 6.85
CA ASP A 472 20.72 -0.09 5.64
C ASP A 472 21.47 -1.06 4.73
N PRO A 473 21.00 -1.33 3.50
CA PRO A 473 21.61 -2.36 2.66
C PRO A 473 22.80 -1.85 1.82
N ALA A 474 23.01 -0.52 1.76
CA ALA A 474 24.03 0.10 0.92
C ALA A 474 25.47 -0.34 1.28
N PRO A 475 25.91 -0.40 2.55
CA PRO A 475 27.27 -0.81 2.89
C PRO A 475 27.62 -2.22 2.41
N ARG A 476 26.66 -3.16 2.51
CA ARG A 476 26.87 -4.53 2.06
C ARG A 476 26.93 -4.62 0.54
N LEU A 477 26.08 -3.88 -0.17
CA LEU A 477 26.14 -3.82 -1.63
C LEU A 477 27.45 -3.19 -2.10
N ALA A 478 27.90 -2.09 -1.48
CA ALA A 478 29.13 -1.39 -1.85
C ALA A 478 30.36 -2.31 -1.82
N ALA A 479 30.45 -3.21 -0.85
CA ALA A 479 31.53 -4.20 -0.75
C ALA A 479 31.53 -5.26 -1.88
N LEU A 480 30.43 -5.41 -2.61
CA LEU A 480 30.27 -6.37 -3.71
C LEU A 480 30.43 -5.71 -5.10
N LEU A 481 30.36 -4.39 -5.17
CA LEU A 481 30.52 -3.64 -6.41
C LEU A 481 32.00 -3.57 -6.80
N PRO A 482 32.32 -3.56 -8.10
CA PRO A 482 33.69 -3.31 -8.55
C PRO A 482 34.17 -1.95 -8.05
N GLU A 483 35.42 -1.87 -7.60
CA GLU A 483 36.02 -0.59 -7.20
C GLU A 483 35.99 0.39 -8.38
N PRO A 484 35.44 1.61 -8.19
CA PRO A 484 35.45 2.61 -9.24
C PRO A 484 36.88 2.95 -9.66
N VAL A 485 37.13 2.95 -10.97
CA VAL A 485 38.44 3.27 -11.53
C VAL A 485 38.50 4.73 -11.92
N ASP A 486 39.64 5.36 -11.66
CA ASP A 486 39.97 6.73 -12.05
C ASP A 486 40.85 6.78 -13.32
N LYS A 487 41.08 5.61 -13.94
CA LYS A 487 41.92 5.47 -15.13
C LYS A 487 41.19 4.76 -16.28
N VAL A 488 41.39 5.27 -17.50
CA VAL A 488 40.91 4.69 -18.77
C VAL A 488 42.08 4.35 -19.69
N LEU A 489 41.90 3.36 -20.56
CA LEU A 489 42.87 2.98 -21.59
C LEU A 489 42.52 3.68 -22.90
N ILE A 490 43.29 4.69 -23.30
CA ILE A 490 43.06 5.42 -24.55
C ILE A 490 43.83 4.74 -25.69
N GLN A 491 43.11 4.38 -26.75
CA GLN A 491 43.59 3.65 -27.91
C GLN A 491 43.74 4.56 -29.14
N ALA A 492 44.57 4.14 -30.11
CA ALA A 492 44.89 4.94 -31.29
C ALA A 492 43.71 5.14 -32.27
N ASP A 493 42.64 4.35 -32.14
CA ASP A 493 41.41 4.44 -32.93
C ASP A 493 40.39 5.43 -32.35
N LEU A 494 40.84 6.32 -31.46
CA LEU A 494 40.06 7.34 -30.76
C LEU A 494 38.99 6.74 -29.85
N THR A 495 39.29 5.58 -29.24
CA THR A 495 38.46 5.00 -28.19
C THR A 495 39.14 5.08 -26.83
N ALA A 496 38.36 5.18 -25.76
CA ALA A 496 38.78 5.00 -24.38
C ALA A 496 38.02 3.83 -23.76
N VAL A 497 38.75 2.86 -23.21
CA VAL A 497 38.18 1.68 -22.54
C VAL A 497 38.30 1.85 -21.03
N ALA A 498 37.17 1.89 -20.35
CA ALA A 498 37.07 1.87 -18.90
C ALA A 498 36.96 0.41 -18.42
N PRO A 499 37.96 -0.14 -17.72
CA PRO A 499 37.97 -1.55 -17.28
C PRO A 499 36.98 -1.85 -16.14
N GLY A 500 36.33 -0.83 -15.59
CA GLY A 500 35.34 -0.90 -14.54
C GLY A 500 34.49 0.38 -14.51
N PRO A 501 33.55 0.50 -13.54
CA PRO A 501 32.78 1.72 -13.35
C PRO A 501 33.72 2.89 -13.06
N LEU A 502 33.52 4.03 -13.71
CA LEU A 502 34.36 5.21 -13.50
C LEU A 502 33.95 5.95 -12.23
N VAL A 503 34.91 6.61 -11.57
CA VAL A 503 34.59 7.62 -10.55
C VAL A 503 33.68 8.71 -11.14
N VAL A 504 32.74 9.23 -10.34
CA VAL A 504 31.62 10.10 -10.80
C VAL A 504 32.12 11.32 -11.59
N GLU A 505 33.20 11.93 -11.14
CA GLU A 505 33.83 13.08 -11.82
C GLU A 505 34.32 12.70 -13.22
N LEU A 506 35.05 11.59 -13.35
CA LEU A 506 35.61 11.14 -14.62
C LEU A 506 34.51 10.69 -15.61
N ALA A 507 33.50 9.98 -15.12
CA ALA A 507 32.35 9.57 -15.92
C ALA A 507 31.65 10.78 -16.55
N ARG A 508 31.42 11.83 -15.75
CA ARG A 508 30.78 13.09 -16.18
C ARG A 508 31.59 13.79 -17.26
N GLU A 509 32.90 13.91 -17.06
CA GLU A 509 33.78 14.60 -18.01
C GLU A 509 33.91 13.82 -19.33
N LEU A 510 34.03 12.49 -19.28
CA LEU A 510 34.02 11.65 -20.48
C LEU A 510 32.67 11.70 -21.20
N GLY A 511 31.54 11.72 -20.49
CA GLY A 511 30.21 11.89 -21.09
C GLY A 511 30.04 13.22 -21.86
N LEU A 512 30.74 14.28 -21.43
CA LEU A 512 30.76 15.56 -22.16
C LEU A 512 31.59 15.49 -23.45
N MET A 513 32.73 14.79 -23.44
CA MET A 513 33.73 14.85 -24.51
C MET A 513 33.82 13.60 -25.41
N ALA A 514 33.09 12.53 -25.10
CA ALA A 514 33.04 11.29 -25.87
C ALA A 514 31.60 10.74 -25.97
N ASP A 515 31.38 9.82 -26.89
CA ASP A 515 30.11 9.09 -27.06
C ASP A 515 30.29 7.64 -26.58
N VAL A 516 29.30 7.06 -25.90
CA VAL A 516 29.38 5.67 -25.42
C VAL A 516 29.05 4.73 -26.58
N GLU A 517 29.98 3.83 -26.93
CA GLU A 517 29.82 2.87 -28.03
C GLU A 517 29.37 1.48 -27.52
N SER A 518 29.88 1.06 -26.36
CA SER A 518 29.50 -0.21 -25.74
C SER A 518 29.59 -0.12 -24.21
N THR A 519 28.70 -0.81 -23.52
CA THR A 519 28.57 -0.77 -22.04
C THR A 519 28.63 -2.16 -21.40
N GLY A 520 29.34 -3.10 -22.04
CA GLY A 520 29.56 -4.46 -21.55
C GLY A 520 30.48 -4.53 -20.33
N GLY A 521 31.26 -5.61 -20.18
CA GLY A 521 32.20 -5.78 -19.06
C GLY A 521 33.29 -4.70 -18.96
N ALA A 522 33.45 -3.88 -19.99
CA ALA A 522 34.20 -2.63 -20.00
C ALA A 522 33.41 -1.59 -20.83
N THR A 523 33.34 -0.35 -20.35
CA THR A 523 32.67 0.72 -21.09
C THR A 523 33.63 1.30 -22.13
N VAL A 524 33.21 1.31 -23.39
CA VAL A 524 33.99 1.87 -24.50
C VAL A 524 33.40 3.22 -24.90
N TYR A 525 34.21 4.26 -24.77
CA TYR A 525 33.91 5.61 -25.20
C TYR A 525 34.61 5.90 -26.52
N ARG A 526 33.95 6.55 -27.46
CA ARG A 526 34.50 7.00 -28.73
C ARG A 526 34.58 8.52 -28.76
N PHE A 527 35.77 9.05 -29.01
CA PHE A 527 35.95 10.48 -29.24
C PHE A 527 35.65 10.81 -30.70
N THR A 528 34.78 11.79 -30.92
CA THR A 528 34.43 12.31 -32.24
C THR A 528 34.64 13.83 -32.28
N PRO A 529 34.77 14.44 -33.47
CA PRO A 529 34.81 15.91 -33.56
C PRO A 529 33.56 16.59 -32.97
N GLY A 530 32.41 15.91 -33.01
CA GLY A 530 31.17 16.38 -32.41
C GLY A 530 31.19 16.33 -30.88
N SER A 531 31.66 15.21 -30.30
CA SER A 531 31.76 15.04 -28.84
C SER A 531 32.76 16.02 -28.23
N VAL A 532 33.91 16.25 -28.88
CA VAL A 532 34.89 17.25 -28.44
C VAL A 532 34.29 18.66 -28.51
N ARG A 533 33.56 18.99 -29.58
CA ARG A 533 32.90 20.29 -29.72
C ARG A 533 31.88 20.52 -28.61
N ARG A 534 31.08 19.50 -28.27
CA ARG A 534 30.12 19.55 -27.16
C ARG A 534 30.79 19.93 -25.84
N ALA A 535 31.96 19.38 -25.55
CA ALA A 535 32.72 19.76 -24.35
C ALA A 535 33.20 21.22 -24.40
N LEU A 536 33.65 21.71 -25.56
CA LEU A 536 34.03 23.11 -25.74
C LEU A 536 32.84 24.07 -25.63
N ASP A 537 31.67 23.69 -26.16
CA ASP A 537 30.42 24.44 -26.03
C ASP A 537 29.94 24.51 -24.57
N ALA A 538 30.23 23.48 -23.77
CA ALA A 538 30.02 23.45 -22.33
C ALA A 538 31.05 24.27 -21.53
N GLY A 539 31.96 24.99 -22.21
CA GLY A 539 32.91 25.92 -21.60
C GLY A 539 34.27 25.32 -21.24
N ARG A 540 34.57 24.07 -21.62
CA ARG A 540 35.91 23.47 -21.44
C ARG A 540 36.90 24.03 -22.47
N SER A 541 38.14 24.23 -22.07
CA SER A 541 39.22 24.59 -23.02
C SER A 541 39.96 23.36 -23.56
N ALA A 542 40.61 23.49 -24.71
CA ALA A 542 41.43 22.41 -25.28
C ALA A 542 42.53 21.92 -24.33
N ALA A 543 43.15 22.85 -23.59
CA ALA A 543 44.18 22.53 -22.60
C ALA A 543 43.59 21.74 -21.42
N GLU A 544 42.41 22.13 -20.92
CA GLU A 544 41.72 21.40 -19.84
C GLU A 544 41.32 19.99 -20.27
N LEU A 545 40.85 19.81 -21.51
CA LEU A 545 40.53 18.49 -22.06
C LEU A 545 41.77 17.62 -22.18
N ALA A 546 42.87 18.18 -22.68
CA ALA A 546 44.15 17.46 -22.80
C ALA A 546 44.72 17.07 -21.42
N ASP A 547 44.76 18.00 -20.46
CA ASP A 547 45.21 17.75 -19.09
C ASP A 547 44.33 16.72 -18.37
N LEU A 548 43.03 16.70 -18.65
CA LEU A 548 42.12 15.70 -18.09
C LEU A 548 42.44 14.31 -18.63
N LEU A 549 42.57 14.17 -19.96
CA LEU A 549 42.91 12.89 -20.58
C LEU A 549 44.28 12.40 -20.14
N ASP A 550 45.27 13.29 -20.00
CA ASP A 550 46.60 12.91 -19.52
C ASP A 550 46.57 12.44 -18.05
N ARG A 551 45.81 13.14 -17.19
CA ARG A 551 45.62 12.74 -15.79
C ARG A 551 44.90 11.41 -15.64
N HIS A 552 43.92 11.10 -16.48
CA HIS A 552 43.07 9.92 -16.33
C HIS A 552 43.39 8.79 -17.30
N SER A 553 44.38 8.93 -18.18
CA SER A 553 44.81 7.82 -19.02
C SER A 553 45.80 6.91 -18.29
N ALA A 554 45.66 5.60 -18.47
CA ALA A 554 46.64 4.60 -18.05
C ALA A 554 47.80 4.46 -19.07
N THR A 555 47.59 4.93 -20.30
CA THR A 555 48.57 4.97 -21.39
C THR A 555 48.84 6.41 -21.82
N PRO A 556 49.98 6.75 -22.45
CA PRO A 556 50.15 8.07 -23.05
C PRO A 556 49.02 8.38 -24.04
N VAL A 557 48.48 9.61 -23.99
CA VAL A 557 47.38 10.01 -24.89
C VAL A 557 47.86 9.91 -26.35
N PRO A 558 47.15 9.17 -27.22
CA PRO A 558 47.55 9.04 -28.62
C PRO A 558 47.53 10.38 -29.36
N GLN A 559 48.60 10.64 -30.11
CA GLN A 559 48.75 11.87 -30.89
C GLN A 559 47.56 12.22 -31.81
N PRO A 560 46.85 11.25 -32.44
CA PRO A 560 45.63 11.56 -33.21
C PRO A 560 44.53 12.24 -32.40
N LEU A 561 44.35 11.86 -31.12
CA LEU A 561 43.33 12.46 -30.25
C LEU A 561 43.71 13.89 -29.88
N THR A 562 44.99 14.12 -29.53
CA THR A 562 45.52 15.47 -29.27
C THR A 562 45.29 16.39 -30.46
N TYR A 563 45.63 15.94 -31.68
CA TYR A 563 45.41 16.73 -32.88
C TYR A 563 43.94 17.01 -33.15
N MET A 564 43.04 16.06 -32.91
CA MET A 564 41.60 16.29 -33.08
C MET A 564 41.10 17.37 -32.12
N ILE A 565 41.52 17.34 -30.84
CA ILE A 565 41.13 18.34 -29.84
C ILE A 565 41.61 19.73 -30.27
N GLU A 566 42.88 19.87 -30.64
CA GLU A 566 43.44 21.14 -31.11
C GLU A 566 42.75 21.66 -32.38
N ASP A 567 42.46 20.77 -33.34
CA ASP A 567 41.84 21.13 -34.61
C ASP A 567 40.38 21.60 -34.42
N VAL A 568 39.61 20.91 -33.57
CA VAL A 568 38.24 21.31 -33.22
C VAL A 568 38.26 22.64 -32.45
N ALA A 569 39.15 22.80 -31.47
CA ALA A 569 39.28 24.05 -30.71
C ALA A 569 39.68 25.25 -31.57
N ARG A 570 40.59 25.07 -32.54
CA ARG A 570 40.99 26.13 -33.49
C ARG A 570 39.83 26.59 -34.39
N ARG A 571 38.86 25.73 -34.64
CA ARG A 571 37.63 26.04 -35.41
C ARG A 571 36.50 26.55 -34.53
N HIS A 572 36.50 26.21 -33.24
CA HIS A 572 35.57 26.68 -32.22
C HIS A 572 35.75 28.19 -31.98
N GLY A 573 34.65 28.95 -31.92
CA GLY A 573 34.68 30.40 -31.66
C GLY A 573 35.15 31.32 -32.81
N ARG A 574 35.41 30.80 -34.03
CA ARG A 574 35.73 31.63 -35.23
C ARG A 574 34.58 32.52 -35.69
N LEU A 575 33.36 32.09 -35.41
CA LEU A 575 32.14 32.86 -35.62
C LEU A 575 31.62 33.26 -34.24
N ARG A 576 31.54 34.56 -33.99
CA ARG A 576 30.99 35.10 -32.75
C ARG A 576 29.55 35.50 -33.01
N VAL A 577 28.63 34.71 -32.48
CA VAL A 577 27.21 35.04 -32.49
C VAL A 577 26.95 35.86 -31.22
N GLY A 578 26.74 37.15 -31.39
CA GLY A 578 26.26 38.01 -30.32
C GLY A 578 24.73 38.02 -30.32
N THR A 579 24.12 37.88 -29.15
CA THR A 579 22.68 38.05 -28.99
C THR A 579 22.33 39.53 -28.90
N LEU A 580 21.50 39.98 -29.83
CA LEU A 580 20.78 41.24 -29.76
C LEU A 580 19.31 40.85 -29.61
N THR A 581 18.69 41.30 -28.53
CA THR A 581 17.40 40.82 -28.03
C THR A 581 16.23 41.40 -28.83
N SER A 582 16.42 42.54 -29.49
CA SER A 582 15.40 43.17 -30.34
C SER A 582 16.03 44.02 -31.43
N TYR A 583 15.23 44.35 -32.45
CA TYR A 583 15.65 45.23 -33.54
C TYR A 583 14.55 46.26 -33.87
N VAL A 584 14.98 47.35 -34.49
CA VAL A 584 14.12 48.43 -35.00
C VAL A 584 14.35 48.51 -36.51
N ARG A 585 13.28 48.31 -37.27
CA ARG A 585 13.26 48.51 -38.71
C ARG A 585 12.52 49.79 -39.04
N ALA A 586 13.07 50.61 -39.92
CA ALA A 586 12.38 51.77 -40.49
C ALA A 586 12.43 51.71 -42.01
N ASP A 587 11.39 52.22 -42.67
CA ASP A 587 11.33 52.23 -44.15
C ASP A 587 12.27 53.30 -44.74
N ASP A 588 12.56 54.36 -43.98
CA ASP A 588 13.51 55.42 -44.34
C ASP A 588 14.77 55.38 -43.44
N PRO A 589 15.97 55.16 -44.01
CA PRO A 589 17.24 55.21 -43.28
C PRO A 589 17.46 56.51 -42.48
N ALA A 590 16.94 57.65 -42.95
CA ALA A 590 17.12 58.94 -42.27
C ALA A 590 16.51 58.94 -40.86
N THR A 591 15.39 58.23 -40.67
CA THR A 591 14.73 58.06 -39.37
C THR A 591 15.65 57.38 -38.35
N LEU A 592 16.46 56.39 -38.78
CA LEU A 592 17.36 55.67 -37.88
C LEU A 592 18.62 56.48 -37.54
N GLU A 593 19.08 57.33 -38.46
CA GLU A 593 20.16 58.29 -38.17
C GLU A 593 19.72 59.31 -37.12
N GLU A 594 18.49 59.82 -37.23
CA GLU A 594 17.93 60.75 -36.25
C GLU A 594 17.85 60.12 -34.85
N ILE A 595 17.44 58.85 -34.77
CA ILE A 595 17.42 58.08 -33.52
C ILE A 595 18.84 57.88 -32.95
N LEU A 596 19.83 57.57 -33.78
CA LEU A 596 21.22 57.36 -33.32
C LEU A 596 21.90 58.65 -32.83
N VAL A 597 21.49 59.81 -33.36
CA VAL A 597 22.02 61.12 -32.97
C VAL A 597 21.30 61.71 -31.74
N ASP A 598 20.06 61.29 -31.45
CA ASP A 598 19.33 61.73 -30.26
C ASP A 598 20.03 61.25 -28.96
N ARG A 599 20.41 62.20 -28.10
CA ARG A 599 21.08 61.90 -26.82
C ARG A 599 20.22 61.03 -25.89
N ARG A 600 18.89 61.05 -26.05
CA ARG A 600 17.94 60.20 -25.31
C ARG A 600 18.02 58.73 -25.72
N ALA A 601 18.61 58.40 -26.87
CA ALA A 601 18.79 57.03 -27.35
C ALA A 601 20.02 56.32 -26.75
N ALA A 602 20.92 57.03 -26.06
CA ALA A 602 22.13 56.45 -25.50
C ALA A 602 21.88 55.24 -24.55
N PRO A 603 20.84 55.24 -23.69
CA PRO A 603 20.50 54.07 -22.87
C PRO A 603 20.00 52.86 -23.67
N LEU A 604 19.52 53.06 -24.91
CA LEU A 604 18.99 52.00 -25.77
C LEU A 604 20.07 51.08 -26.34
N ARG A 605 21.35 51.47 -26.26
CA ARG A 605 22.51 50.70 -26.75
C ARG A 605 22.26 50.09 -28.14
N LEU A 606 21.92 50.96 -29.09
CA LEU A 606 21.59 50.57 -30.46
C LEU A 606 22.87 50.28 -31.27
N TYR A 607 22.84 49.19 -32.02
CA TYR A 607 23.89 48.74 -32.93
C TYR A 607 23.31 48.71 -34.34
N ARG A 608 24.01 49.29 -35.30
CA ARG A 608 23.57 49.25 -36.69
C ARG A 608 23.87 47.90 -37.32
N LEU A 609 22.84 47.21 -37.80
CA LEU A 609 22.99 45.93 -38.52
C LEU A 609 22.87 46.12 -40.04
N ALA A 610 22.05 47.07 -40.48
CA ALA A 610 21.86 47.43 -41.89
C ALA A 610 21.46 48.92 -42.01
N PRO A 611 21.40 49.51 -43.22
CA PRO A 611 20.99 50.91 -43.40
C PRO A 611 19.62 51.25 -42.81
N THR A 612 18.68 50.29 -42.84
CA THR A 612 17.31 50.38 -42.34
C THR A 612 17.03 49.54 -41.09
N VAL A 613 18.08 49.02 -40.42
CA VAL A 613 17.92 48.15 -39.24
C VAL A 613 18.92 48.50 -38.13
N LEU A 614 18.39 48.84 -36.96
CA LEU A 614 19.14 48.93 -35.70
C LEU A 614 18.78 47.74 -34.81
N ALA A 615 19.68 47.35 -33.92
CA ALA A 615 19.47 46.28 -32.97
C ALA A 615 19.90 46.68 -31.57
N SER A 616 19.19 46.18 -30.55
CA SER A 616 19.44 46.47 -29.15
C SER A 616 19.59 45.18 -28.35
N ARG A 617 20.24 45.28 -27.20
CA ARG A 617 20.23 44.23 -26.17
C ARG A 617 19.01 44.30 -25.26
N LEU A 618 18.23 45.38 -25.32
CA LEU A 618 16.97 45.50 -24.60
C LEU A 618 15.92 44.56 -25.19
N SER A 619 15.00 44.07 -24.37
CA SER A 619 13.86 43.30 -24.86
C SER A 619 12.99 44.15 -25.80
N SER A 620 12.23 43.49 -26.68
CA SER A 620 11.29 44.20 -27.59
C SER A 620 10.34 45.11 -26.81
N ALA A 621 9.84 44.69 -25.65
CA ALA A 621 8.94 45.47 -24.80
C ALA A 621 9.61 46.73 -24.21
N GLU A 622 10.84 46.61 -23.71
CA GLU A 622 11.61 47.74 -23.16
C GLU A 622 11.98 48.74 -24.27
N LEU A 623 12.42 48.24 -25.43
CA LEU A 623 12.80 49.07 -26.56
C LEU A 623 11.59 49.82 -27.13
N LEU A 624 10.43 49.16 -27.28
CA LEU A 624 9.17 49.79 -27.69
C LEU A 624 8.76 50.91 -26.73
N THR A 625 8.86 50.65 -25.42
CA THR A 625 8.49 51.61 -24.39
C THR A 625 9.40 52.83 -24.42
N ALA A 626 10.72 52.61 -24.54
CA ALA A 626 11.69 53.68 -24.52
C ALA A 626 11.67 54.53 -25.82
N LEU A 627 11.48 53.91 -26.99
CA LEU A 627 11.26 54.65 -28.25
C LEU A 627 9.97 55.48 -28.22
N ARG A 628 8.87 54.97 -27.61
CA ARG A 628 7.64 55.75 -27.39
C ARG A 628 7.87 56.97 -26.50
N SER A 629 8.68 56.81 -25.46
CA SER A 629 9.05 57.93 -24.57
C SER A 629 9.87 59.02 -25.27
N MET A 630 10.52 58.69 -26.39
CA MET A 630 11.23 59.65 -27.24
C MET A 630 10.30 60.40 -28.22
N GLY A 631 9.01 60.02 -28.28
CA GLY A 631 8.01 60.59 -29.19
C GLY A 631 7.78 59.80 -30.48
N LEU A 632 8.35 58.60 -30.59
CA LEU A 632 8.23 57.73 -31.78
C LEU A 632 7.06 56.75 -31.64
N ALA A 633 6.58 56.19 -32.75
CA ALA A 633 5.44 55.26 -32.78
C ALA A 633 5.81 53.86 -33.30
N PRO A 634 6.65 53.06 -32.61
CA PRO A 634 7.06 51.74 -33.08
C PRO A 634 6.02 50.64 -32.76
N VAL A 635 6.02 49.60 -33.60
CA VAL A 635 5.17 48.40 -33.52
C VAL A 635 6.05 47.15 -33.36
N ALA A 636 5.60 46.17 -32.58
CA ALA A 636 6.33 44.90 -32.41
C ALA A 636 6.27 44.04 -33.69
N GLU A 637 7.29 43.22 -33.96
CA GLU A 637 7.41 42.35 -35.15
C GLU A 637 7.81 40.90 -34.73
N SER A 638 7.46 39.86 -35.49
CA SER A 638 7.76 38.41 -35.28
C SER A 638 8.88 37.97 -36.19
N ALA A 639 9.38 36.77 -35.92
CA ALA A 639 10.35 36.08 -36.75
C ALA A 639 9.93 35.89 -38.25
N ASP A 640 8.64 35.98 -38.60
CA ASP A 640 8.13 35.91 -39.98
C ASP A 640 7.75 37.30 -40.56
N GLY A 641 8.01 38.39 -39.84
CA GLY A 641 7.46 39.72 -40.13
C GLY A 641 6.03 39.95 -39.57
N GLY A 642 5.49 38.97 -38.82
CA GLY A 642 4.24 39.03 -38.01
C GLY A 642 4.50 39.64 -36.61
N VAL A 643 3.94 39.16 -35.47
CA VAL A 643 4.39 39.54 -34.08
C VAL A 643 4.42 38.32 -33.10
N VAL A 644 5.59 37.73 -32.68
CA VAL A 644 5.73 36.49 -31.81
C VAL A 644 7.20 36.18 -31.29
N VAL A 645 7.35 35.33 -30.23
CA VAL A 645 8.51 34.99 -29.29
C VAL A 645 9.10 33.51 -29.39
N THR A 646 10.23 33.17 -28.70
CA THR A 646 11.42 32.23 -28.94
C THR A 646 11.61 30.85 -28.17
N ARG A 647 12.75 30.12 -28.46
CA ARG A 647 13.33 28.72 -28.24
C ARG A 647 13.71 28.16 -26.80
N PRO A 648 14.07 26.84 -26.61
CA PRO A 648 14.22 26.16 -25.29
C PRO A 648 15.64 25.65 -24.84
N ASP A 649 15.82 25.53 -23.50
CA ASP A 649 16.93 24.92 -22.71
C ASP A 649 16.49 23.55 -22.09
N ALA A 650 17.41 22.77 -21.49
CA ALA A 650 17.08 21.50 -20.82
C ALA A 650 16.14 21.70 -19.61
N HIS A 651 15.08 20.90 -19.54
CA HIS A 651 13.97 21.16 -18.63
C HIS A 651 14.10 20.35 -17.32
N ARG A 652 13.75 20.98 -16.21
CA ARG A 652 13.61 20.34 -14.89
C ARG A 652 12.28 20.74 -14.29
N ALA A 653 11.64 19.81 -13.60
CA ALA A 653 10.49 20.10 -12.77
C ALA A 653 10.90 20.25 -11.30
N ALA A 654 10.12 21.01 -10.53
CA ALA A 654 10.26 21.00 -9.08
C ALA A 654 9.98 19.58 -8.57
N THR A 655 10.77 19.12 -7.60
CA THR A 655 10.48 17.85 -6.92
C THR A 655 9.14 17.99 -6.22
N PRO A 656 8.14 17.14 -6.53
CA PRO A 656 6.90 17.13 -5.77
C PRO A 656 7.21 16.93 -4.30
N ASP A 657 6.52 17.65 -3.41
CA ASP A 657 6.52 17.30 -2.00
C ASP A 657 6.03 15.85 -1.94
N PRO A 658 6.85 14.88 -1.45
CA PRO A 658 6.48 13.48 -1.50
C PRO A 658 5.16 13.33 -0.78
N GLY A 659 4.08 13.22 -1.57
CA GLY A 659 2.73 13.06 -1.08
C GLY A 659 2.74 11.78 -0.29
N ARG A 660 2.84 11.93 1.03
CA ARG A 660 3.09 10.86 2.01
C ARG A 660 2.56 9.53 1.50
N PHE A 661 3.45 8.68 0.99
CA PHE A 661 3.19 7.26 0.91
C PHE A 661 2.87 6.84 2.34
N ARG A 662 1.57 6.81 2.67
CA ARG A 662 1.10 6.26 3.93
C ARG A 662 1.20 4.76 3.75
N GLY A 663 2.41 4.25 3.95
CA GLY A 663 2.58 2.87 4.35
C GLY A 663 1.65 2.57 5.53
N PRO A 664 1.27 1.31 5.75
CA PRO A 664 0.46 0.94 6.90
C PRO A 664 1.08 1.56 8.15
N VAL A 665 0.27 2.32 8.90
CA VAL A 665 0.69 2.91 10.17
C VAL A 665 1.07 1.73 11.07
N VAL A 666 2.36 1.43 11.15
CA VAL A 666 2.89 0.57 12.19
C VAL A 666 2.67 1.36 13.46
N SER A 667 1.75 0.91 14.30
CA SER A 667 1.57 1.51 15.62
C SER A 667 2.87 1.32 16.38
N ASP A 668 3.60 2.42 16.53
CA ASP A 668 4.82 2.47 17.33
C ASP A 668 4.54 1.90 18.73
N GLU A 669 5.49 1.18 19.30
CA GLU A 669 5.34 0.53 20.61
C GLU A 669 4.98 1.56 21.71
N SER A 670 5.46 2.79 21.53
CA SER A 670 5.12 3.96 22.33
C SER A 670 3.60 4.27 22.30
N MET A 671 2.97 4.21 21.13
CA MET A 671 1.55 4.46 20.92
C MET A 671 0.68 3.35 21.54
N VAL A 672 1.09 2.09 21.37
CA VAL A 672 0.42 0.95 21.99
C VAL A 672 0.46 1.07 23.52
N GLY A 673 1.62 1.43 24.08
CA GLY A 673 1.78 1.66 25.51
C GLY A 673 0.91 2.81 26.04
N ALA A 674 0.79 3.91 25.29
CA ALA A 674 -0.08 5.03 25.66
C ALA A 674 -1.57 4.66 25.59
N ALA A 675 -1.99 3.95 24.55
CA ALA A 675 -3.37 3.48 24.41
C ALA A 675 -3.77 2.53 25.54
N LEU A 676 -2.88 1.61 25.94
CA LEU A 676 -3.12 0.69 27.05
C LEU A 676 -3.33 1.42 28.38
N ARG A 677 -2.49 2.43 28.69
CA ARG A 677 -2.67 3.24 29.90
C ARG A 677 -4.03 3.95 29.91
N ALA A 678 -4.46 4.50 28.78
CA ALA A 678 -5.76 5.13 28.65
C ALA A 678 -6.92 4.14 28.87
N LEU A 679 -6.82 2.93 28.30
CA LEU A 679 -7.82 1.87 28.46
C LEU A 679 -7.96 1.39 29.90
N ARG A 680 -6.84 1.22 30.61
CA ARG A 680 -6.84 0.82 32.03
C ARG A 680 -7.44 1.91 32.92
N ALA A 681 -7.02 3.15 32.71
CA ALA A 681 -7.58 4.30 33.43
C ALA A 681 -9.09 4.43 33.19
N GLY A 682 -9.55 4.21 31.96
CA GLY A 682 -10.97 4.22 31.63
C GLY A 682 -11.77 3.09 32.27
N ASP A 683 -11.24 1.87 32.30
CA ASP A 683 -11.90 0.72 32.94
C ASP A 683 -11.94 0.85 34.48
N GLU A 684 -10.90 1.41 35.10
CA GLU A 684 -10.89 1.77 36.52
C GLU A 684 -11.93 2.86 36.83
N ALA A 685 -11.99 3.93 36.01
CA ALA A 685 -12.99 4.99 36.14
C ALA A 685 -14.43 4.48 35.96
N ALA A 686 -14.66 3.55 35.03
CA ALA A 686 -15.97 2.93 34.82
C ALA A 686 -16.40 2.09 36.03
N ARG A 687 -15.46 1.34 36.66
CA ARG A 687 -15.73 0.56 37.87
C ARG A 687 -16.06 1.43 39.07
N HIS A 688 -15.25 2.47 39.33
CA HIS A 688 -15.53 3.42 40.41
C HIS A 688 -16.82 4.21 40.18
N GLY A 689 -17.13 4.55 38.92
CA GLY A 689 -18.39 5.19 38.54
C GLY A 689 -19.62 4.31 38.77
N ALA A 690 -19.55 3.02 38.44
CA ALA A 690 -20.63 2.06 38.71
C ALA A 690 -20.84 1.83 40.20
N GLU A 691 -19.77 1.84 41.01
CA GLU A 691 -19.84 1.74 42.46
C GLU A 691 -20.45 3.01 43.09
N LEU A 692 -20.04 4.19 42.62
CA LEU A 692 -20.62 5.49 43.01
C LEU A 692 -22.09 5.63 42.59
N ALA A 693 -22.48 5.12 41.42
CA ALA A 693 -23.86 5.10 40.95
C ALA A 693 -24.76 4.18 41.80
N ARG A 694 -24.23 3.03 42.26
CA ARG A 694 -24.93 2.16 43.24
C ARG A 694 -25.08 2.82 44.61
N ARG A 695 -24.12 3.65 45.03
CA ARG A 695 -24.15 4.42 46.28
C ARG A 695 -24.99 5.71 46.21
N ARG A 696 -25.41 6.13 45.01
CA ARG A 696 -26.13 7.39 44.73
C ARG A 696 -27.67 7.28 44.73
N ALA A 697 -28.22 6.21 45.31
CA ALA A 697 -29.68 6.09 45.47
C ALA A 697 -30.31 7.21 46.35
N ASP A 698 -29.51 8.01 47.05
CA ASP A 698 -29.95 9.20 47.80
C ASP A 698 -29.10 10.44 47.45
N VAL A 699 -29.58 11.31 46.54
CA VAL A 699 -29.14 12.71 46.44
C VAL A 699 -30.34 13.60 46.02
N PRO A 700 -30.58 14.78 46.66
CA PRO A 700 -31.77 15.59 46.38
C PRO A 700 -31.65 16.46 45.11
N ALA A 701 -32.79 16.79 44.51
CA ALA A 701 -32.89 17.72 43.38
C ALA A 701 -32.78 19.18 43.85
N GLY A 702 -31.76 19.90 43.38
CA GLY A 702 -31.58 21.34 43.58
C GLY A 702 -31.42 22.09 42.24
N GLU A 703 -31.89 23.34 42.19
CA GLU A 703 -31.79 24.22 41.02
C GLU A 703 -30.32 24.56 40.67
N PRO A 704 -29.96 24.64 39.38
CA PRO A 704 -28.59 24.84 38.94
C PRO A 704 -28.04 26.23 39.31
N PRO A 705 -26.76 26.33 39.73
CA PRO A 705 -26.14 27.62 40.07
C PRO A 705 -25.97 28.51 38.83
N ARG A 706 -26.12 29.82 39.03
CA ARG A 706 -25.90 30.87 38.01
C ARG A 706 -24.81 31.83 38.50
N SER A 707 -23.68 31.87 37.79
CA SER A 707 -22.55 32.75 38.11
C SER A 707 -22.06 33.48 36.84
N PRO A 708 -21.50 34.70 36.94
CA PRO A 708 -20.97 35.43 35.78
C PRO A 708 -19.77 34.71 35.14
N ALA A 709 -19.72 34.67 33.81
CA ALA A 709 -18.84 33.80 33.01
C ALA A 709 -17.32 33.92 33.29
N VAL A 710 -16.84 35.06 33.79
CA VAL A 710 -15.42 35.29 34.10
C VAL A 710 -15.01 34.60 35.41
N ALA A 711 -15.90 34.54 36.40
CA ALA A 711 -15.64 33.85 37.68
C ALA A 711 -15.60 32.32 37.51
N THR A 712 -16.40 31.79 36.59
CA THR A 712 -16.53 30.36 36.28
C THR A 712 -15.22 29.72 35.81
N VAL A 713 -14.40 30.42 35.02
CA VAL A 713 -13.15 29.86 34.48
C VAL A 713 -12.05 29.79 35.54
N GLU A 714 -11.95 30.79 36.40
CA GLU A 714 -10.98 30.80 37.50
C GLU A 714 -11.29 29.75 38.56
N GLU A 715 -12.58 29.55 38.89
CA GLU A 715 -13.01 28.50 39.81
C GLU A 715 -12.73 27.11 39.23
N LEU A 716 -12.98 26.89 37.94
CA LEU A 716 -12.65 25.61 37.28
C LEU A 716 -11.14 25.36 37.26
N ARG A 717 -10.31 26.37 37.03
CA ARG A 717 -8.84 26.22 37.11
C ARG A 717 -8.40 25.88 38.53
N ARG A 718 -8.92 26.57 39.55
CA ARG A 718 -8.64 26.26 40.95
C ARG A 718 -9.10 24.86 41.35
N ALA A 719 -10.24 24.39 40.84
CA ALA A 719 -10.72 23.04 41.08
C ALA A 719 -9.84 21.97 40.41
N ILE A 720 -9.32 22.24 39.21
CA ILE A 720 -8.35 21.35 38.53
C ILE A 720 -7.05 21.25 39.34
N GLU A 721 -6.51 22.37 39.82
CA GLU A 721 -5.28 22.40 40.62
C GLU A 721 -5.42 21.64 41.95
N ARG A 722 -6.61 21.68 42.56
CA ARG A 722 -6.89 21.00 43.84
C ARG A 722 -7.46 19.59 43.69
N GLY A 723 -7.80 19.15 42.48
CA GLY A 723 -8.53 17.90 42.24
C GLY A 723 -9.92 17.89 42.91
N ALA A 724 -10.57 19.05 43.03
CA ALA A 724 -11.85 19.19 43.73
C ALA A 724 -13.05 18.94 42.80
N ARG A 725 -14.11 18.34 43.33
CA ARG A 725 -15.36 18.13 42.58
C ARG A 725 -16.17 19.41 42.53
N VAL A 726 -16.68 19.72 41.34
CA VAL A 726 -17.49 20.91 41.11
C VAL A 726 -18.89 20.55 40.64
N TRP A 727 -19.87 21.27 41.12
CA TRP A 727 -21.24 21.24 40.61
C TRP A 727 -21.40 22.35 39.58
N ILE A 728 -21.70 21.96 38.34
CA ILE A 728 -21.85 22.87 37.21
C ILE A 728 -23.29 22.88 36.72
N GLY A 729 -23.80 24.07 36.40
CA GLY A 729 -24.99 24.22 35.55
C GLY A 729 -24.57 24.17 34.08
N TYR A 730 -25.26 23.37 33.25
CA TYR A 730 -24.91 23.17 31.84
C TYR A 730 -26.14 23.19 30.93
N LEU A 731 -26.06 23.95 29.84
CA LEU A 731 -27.09 24.05 28.80
C LEU A 731 -26.80 23.08 27.65
N ASP A 732 -27.72 22.13 27.39
CA ASP A 732 -27.64 21.21 26.26
C ASP A 732 -27.97 21.87 24.90
N GLN A 733 -27.85 21.12 23.78
CA GLN A 733 -27.91 21.71 22.42
C GLN A 733 -29.31 22.20 22.08
N GLN A 734 -30.29 21.80 22.87
CA GLN A 734 -31.68 22.16 22.80
C GLN A 734 -32.03 23.29 23.78
N GLY A 735 -31.03 23.87 24.46
CA GLY A 735 -31.20 24.98 25.40
C GLY A 735 -31.75 24.57 26.77
N ARG A 736 -31.79 23.27 27.09
CA ARG A 736 -32.30 22.77 28.37
C ARG A 736 -31.20 22.81 29.43
N ALA A 737 -31.50 23.45 30.57
CA ALA A 737 -30.59 23.52 31.69
C ALA A 737 -30.56 22.19 32.46
N SER A 738 -29.36 21.72 32.75
CA SER A 738 -29.12 20.52 33.56
C SER A 738 -28.01 20.81 34.58
N SER A 739 -28.08 20.21 35.76
CA SER A 739 -27.02 20.32 36.76
C SER A 739 -26.18 19.04 36.74
N ARG A 740 -24.85 19.18 36.87
CA ARG A 740 -23.87 18.09 36.69
C ARG A 740 -22.80 18.18 37.76
N ILE A 741 -22.43 17.08 38.37
CA ILE A 741 -21.25 17.06 39.26
C ILE A 741 -20.08 16.56 38.42
N VAL A 742 -19.07 17.41 38.23
CA VAL A 742 -17.92 17.14 37.36
C VAL A 742 -16.64 17.21 38.19
N GLU A 743 -15.76 16.25 38.00
CA GLU A 743 -14.38 16.30 38.47
C GLU A 743 -13.50 16.79 37.31
N PRO A 744 -13.05 18.06 37.33
CA PRO A 744 -12.42 18.68 36.18
C PRO A 744 -10.97 18.21 36.06
N VAL A 745 -10.57 17.74 34.88
CA VAL A 745 -9.23 17.17 34.63
C VAL A 745 -8.35 18.16 33.88
N ARG A 746 -8.89 18.84 32.87
CA ARG A 746 -8.14 19.81 32.06
C ARG A 746 -9.07 20.81 31.39
N LEU A 747 -8.58 22.04 31.21
CA LEU A 747 -9.25 23.11 30.48
C LEU A 747 -8.36 23.56 29.30
N GLU A 748 -8.83 23.34 28.06
CA GLU A 748 -8.06 23.62 26.84
C GLU A 748 -9.00 23.99 25.68
N GLY A 749 -8.59 24.98 24.86
CA GLY A 749 -9.30 25.37 23.64
C GLY A 749 -10.76 25.79 23.81
N GLY A 750 -11.14 26.33 24.97
CA GLY A 750 -12.53 26.72 25.27
C GLY A 750 -13.42 25.59 25.79
N PHE A 751 -12.86 24.43 26.11
CA PHE A 751 -13.57 23.26 26.65
C PHE A 751 -13.00 22.83 28.00
N LEU A 752 -13.90 22.40 28.89
CA LEU A 752 -13.58 21.67 30.11
C LEU A 752 -13.71 20.16 29.81
N THR A 753 -12.63 19.42 30.02
CA THR A 753 -12.69 17.96 30.04
C THR A 753 -12.69 17.51 31.49
N GLY A 754 -13.72 16.77 31.89
CA GLY A 754 -13.87 16.32 33.26
C GLY A 754 -14.71 15.05 33.33
N TYR A 755 -14.54 14.34 34.43
CA TYR A 755 -15.37 13.17 34.73
C TYR A 755 -16.73 13.66 35.21
N ASP A 756 -17.77 13.42 34.41
CA ASP A 756 -19.15 13.69 34.80
C ASP A 756 -19.63 12.59 35.72
N ALA A 757 -19.63 12.89 37.01
CA ALA A 757 -20.09 11.98 38.03
C ALA A 757 -21.59 11.68 37.89
N THR A 758 -22.39 12.57 37.28
CA THR A 758 -23.82 12.34 37.04
C THR A 758 -24.08 11.33 35.92
N ARG A 759 -23.16 11.18 34.96
CA ARG A 759 -23.28 10.23 33.83
C ARG A 759 -22.25 9.12 33.81
N ALA A 760 -21.39 9.07 34.83
CA ALA A 760 -20.29 8.12 34.97
C ALA A 760 -19.41 8.02 33.71
N ALA A 761 -19.14 9.14 33.04
CA ALA A 761 -18.37 9.19 31.81
C ALA A 761 -17.49 10.45 31.74
N VAL A 762 -16.33 10.35 31.10
CA VAL A 762 -15.51 11.52 30.78
C VAL A 762 -16.19 12.29 29.65
N GLN A 763 -16.55 13.54 29.91
CA GLN A 763 -17.22 14.39 28.92
C GLN A 763 -16.45 15.70 28.72
N ARG A 764 -16.62 16.24 27.52
CA ARG A 764 -16.17 17.57 27.15
C ARG A 764 -17.34 18.54 27.23
N PHE A 765 -17.20 19.55 28.06
CA PHE A 765 -18.18 20.62 28.27
C PHE A 765 -17.64 21.89 27.62
N ALA A 766 -18.42 22.51 26.74
CA ALA A 766 -18.02 23.80 26.17
C ALA A 766 -18.21 24.90 27.23
N LEU A 767 -17.17 25.69 27.50
CA LEU A 767 -17.18 26.66 28.62
C LEU A 767 -18.29 27.70 28.48
N HIS A 768 -18.60 28.15 27.26
CA HIS A 768 -19.66 29.12 26.98
C HIS A 768 -21.08 28.60 27.29
N ARG A 769 -21.23 27.32 27.65
CA ARG A 769 -22.50 26.65 27.95
C ARG A 769 -22.63 26.28 29.42
N ILE A 770 -21.60 26.57 30.21
CA ILE A 770 -21.60 26.41 31.65
C ILE A 770 -22.21 27.69 32.24
N THR A 771 -23.34 27.55 32.93
CA THR A 771 -24.12 28.68 33.47
C THR A 771 -23.67 29.10 34.86
N GLY A 772 -22.92 28.26 35.56
CA GLY A 772 -22.38 28.52 36.89
C GLY A 772 -21.63 27.30 37.43
N VAL A 773 -20.75 27.53 38.38
CA VAL A 773 -19.92 26.52 39.05
C VAL A 773 -20.03 26.76 40.56
N ALA A 774 -20.10 25.69 41.34
CA ALA A 774 -20.01 25.72 42.80
C ALA A 774 -19.16 24.53 43.25
N GLU A 775 -18.29 24.72 44.25
CA GLU A 775 -17.48 23.64 44.82
C GLU A 775 -18.38 22.73 45.68
N VAL A 776 -18.27 21.41 45.53
CA VAL A 776 -19.02 20.46 46.35
C VAL A 776 -18.14 20.07 47.52
N ASP A 777 -18.43 20.61 48.70
CA ASP A 777 -17.69 20.27 49.91
C ASP A 777 -17.86 18.79 50.24
N SER A 778 -16.74 18.13 50.53
CA SER A 778 -16.71 16.69 50.81
C SER A 778 -17.27 16.31 52.20
N SER A 779 -17.80 17.27 52.97
CA SER A 779 -18.18 17.08 54.38
C SER A 779 -19.66 17.28 54.72
N SER A 780 -20.57 17.28 53.74
CA SER A 780 -22.02 17.32 54.03
C SER A 780 -22.78 16.30 53.18
N ALA A 781 -22.67 15.04 53.58
CA ALA A 781 -23.68 14.02 53.35
C ALA A 781 -24.17 13.52 54.73
N PRO A 782 -25.48 13.40 54.99
CA PRO A 782 -25.93 12.48 56.03
C PRO A 782 -25.58 11.03 55.66
#